data_AF-A0A5T1YJU1-F1
#
_entry.id   AF-A0A5T1YJU1-F1
#
_cell.length_a   1.000
_cell.length_b   1.000
_cell.length_c   1.000
_cell.angle_alpha   90.00
_cell.angle_beta   90.00
_cell.angle_gamma   90.00
#
_symmetry.space_group_name_H-M   'P 1'
#
loop_
_entity.id
_entity.type
_entity.pdbx_description
1 polymer ?
#
loop_
_entity_poly.entity_id
_entity_poly.type
_entity_poly.pdbx_seq_one_letter_code
_entity_poly.pdbx_strand_id
1 'polypeptide(L)'
;MKKKIVYALLVLIVFISVVFLVLKNGILISHIQFSFLNLEQLYIKLDKKLIVRAKNITFNEDNNASIQDDKNVNSDFASKELLNITKNLKYLYTFVEEIDIQNFNIKDNHMRILFKNDEFFVDNDLLFLKLALHREGKEINADIKNLLLKDYNLSIDGNLSINAKSEFYNFKGQANSDLADFKINISYKNQNLAYKFEDINIRDIATIFNQAKKRIALPEPLVLWVVHRAKGDFYHFDFIQGFIDFSKNNYYFDDISAWGYANNVKVRLDNQMNAINFPKLDLNLSNQKLNFTFNKASYNESDLSESKVFLYDLFDNKKHGIYLRIKSKNLKFDEKLAKALKNYDLNLPFYQKSGKIGSDLELIIDFNEKGDVKYNGTLSLENAELSLANFSVARAFVKLNQNDLSIENASVKNEFLEADFNAKIDLATHKGIFDTQISRLYFDNGELFDMRNQKTKINLDYTDDLQLSVPEWDLTLNFKEGLEIYANNPNILIPHSPLLKKFGFMGAKSIYYKSVDFNDFNAQIQDAHFKNNLLVNNKPYENDSFGIVRKSGVLNINTQSGLANVKVIDNNKTIHLKNLTYIYQKDENASTSSFDIAKNTQNIILNGENLTLILADFNKTLNFDKMEANLKSDILDARATRKNANFDLHYSPNDLKLFIKNINDEHLNEFLQKRAVQEGVFNFSVIGSGLDYFEGEFNFKDTFIRDLKGVNQLISFIDTVPSLLMFKTPTFNEKGLSLHDGRVVFNRKKDLLSFEAINLNGNSMDLYGLGSTNLRLNTIDIDLELKTLKSASETISKVPILNYVILGKNQEISTNIKVDGALDDPKFHTQILSDTLKTPFNLIKNIIQLPSNLFN
;
A
#
# COMPACT_ATOMS: atom_id res chain seq x y z
N MET A 1 -13.36 -47.73 -88.36
CA MET A 1 -13.06 -46.42 -87.75
C MET A 1 -12.30 -45.45 -88.68
N LYS A 2 -11.29 -45.86 -89.46
CA LYS A 2 -10.49 -44.95 -90.34
C LYS A 2 -11.28 -44.10 -91.35
N LYS A 3 -12.33 -44.62 -92.01
CA LYS A 3 -13.15 -43.83 -92.98
C LYS A 3 -13.97 -42.70 -92.32
N LYS A 4 -14.46 -42.87 -91.08
CA LYS A 4 -15.21 -41.84 -90.36
C LYS A 4 -14.31 -40.69 -89.90
N ILE A 5 -13.06 -40.99 -89.52
CA ILE A 5 -12.05 -39.97 -89.14
C ILE A 5 -11.66 -39.12 -90.34
N VAL A 6 -11.43 -39.74 -91.51
CA VAL A 6 -11.10 -39.00 -92.74
C VAL A 6 -12.27 -38.11 -93.18
N TYR A 7 -13.51 -38.61 -93.12
CA TYR A 7 -14.70 -37.81 -93.45
C TYR A 7 -14.89 -36.65 -92.47
N ALA A 8 -14.67 -36.87 -91.18
CA ALA A 8 -14.70 -35.81 -90.17
C ALA A 8 -13.59 -34.76 -90.40
N LEU A 9 -12.37 -35.19 -90.77
CA LEU A 9 -11.27 -34.28 -91.15
C LEU A 9 -11.57 -33.49 -92.42
N LEU A 10 -12.21 -34.10 -93.41
CA LEU A 10 -12.59 -33.43 -94.67
C LEU A 10 -13.70 -32.41 -94.43
N VAL A 11 -14.71 -32.77 -93.63
CA VAL A 11 -15.76 -31.83 -93.19
C VAL A 11 -15.15 -30.68 -92.38
N LEU A 12 -14.18 -30.97 -91.50
CA LEU A 12 -13.47 -29.94 -90.74
C LEU A 12 -12.65 -29.01 -91.63
N ILE A 13 -11.91 -29.55 -92.61
CA ILE A 13 -11.11 -28.75 -93.56
C ILE A 13 -12.01 -27.87 -94.43
N VAL A 14 -13.12 -28.42 -94.93
CA VAL A 14 -14.11 -27.65 -95.70
C VAL A 14 -14.73 -26.57 -94.82
N PHE A 15 -15.12 -26.89 -93.60
CA PHE A 15 -15.65 -25.94 -92.64
C PHE A 15 -14.65 -24.82 -92.33
N ILE A 16 -13.38 -25.14 -92.04
CA ILE A 16 -12.31 -24.16 -91.80
C ILE A 16 -12.09 -23.30 -93.06
N SER A 17 -12.12 -23.90 -94.25
CA SER A 17 -11.94 -23.17 -95.52
C SER A 17 -13.09 -22.19 -95.78
N VAL A 18 -14.33 -22.60 -95.49
CA VAL A 18 -15.51 -21.73 -95.58
C VAL A 18 -15.42 -20.59 -94.56
N VAL A 19 -15.14 -20.90 -93.29
CA VAL A 19 -14.96 -19.88 -92.24
C VAL A 19 -13.83 -18.91 -92.60
N PHE A 20 -12.71 -19.41 -93.13
CA PHE A 20 -11.61 -18.57 -93.60
C PHE A 20 -12.02 -17.65 -94.75
N LEU A 21 -12.75 -18.16 -95.75
CA LEU A 21 -13.27 -17.34 -96.86
C LEU A 21 -14.24 -16.27 -96.37
N VAL A 22 -15.13 -16.62 -95.42
CA VAL A 22 -16.08 -15.69 -94.81
C VAL A 22 -15.34 -14.60 -94.03
N LEU A 23 -14.38 -14.96 -93.19
CA LEU A 23 -13.57 -14.01 -92.43
C LEU A 23 -12.68 -13.14 -93.33
N LYS A 24 -12.17 -13.68 -94.44
CA LYS A 24 -11.37 -12.93 -95.42
C LYS A 24 -12.16 -11.80 -96.06
N ASN A 25 -13.44 -12.04 -96.37
CA ASN A 25 -14.35 -11.03 -96.94
C ASN A 25 -14.91 -10.06 -95.88
N GLY A 26 -14.84 -10.44 -94.61
CA GLY A 26 -15.35 -9.68 -93.47
C GLY A 26 -16.81 -9.98 -93.16
N ILE A 27 -17.14 -9.99 -91.87
CA ILE A 27 -18.48 -10.18 -91.34
C ILE A 27 -18.88 -8.89 -90.64
N LEU A 28 -20.03 -8.33 -91.01
CA LEU A 28 -20.65 -7.22 -90.29
C LEU A 28 -21.95 -7.70 -89.64
N ILE A 29 -22.04 -7.55 -88.33
CA ILE A 29 -23.17 -7.90 -87.50
C ILE A 29 -23.68 -6.60 -86.89
N SER A 30 -24.80 -6.10 -87.41
CA SER A 30 -25.42 -4.86 -86.93
C SER A 30 -25.87 -5.00 -85.48
N HIS A 31 -26.58 -6.08 -85.17
CA HIS A 31 -27.03 -6.43 -83.82
C HIS A 31 -27.35 -7.93 -83.75
N ILE A 32 -26.83 -8.63 -82.75
CA ILE A 32 -27.21 -10.01 -82.41
C ILE A 32 -27.31 -10.11 -80.89
N GLN A 33 -28.45 -10.63 -80.43
CA GLN A 33 -28.71 -10.88 -79.01
C GLN A 33 -28.97 -12.38 -78.80
N PHE A 34 -28.08 -13.03 -78.06
CA PHE A 34 -28.25 -14.36 -77.47
C PHE A 34 -28.51 -14.21 -75.96
N SER A 35 -29.01 -15.29 -75.32
CA SER A 35 -29.19 -15.31 -73.85
C SER A 35 -27.89 -15.01 -73.11
N PHE A 36 -26.76 -15.47 -73.65
CA PHE A 36 -25.43 -15.35 -73.04
C PHE A 36 -24.55 -14.21 -73.60
N LEU A 37 -24.95 -13.58 -74.71
CA LEU A 37 -24.09 -12.65 -75.45
C LEU A 37 -24.91 -11.63 -76.25
N ASN A 38 -24.68 -10.35 -76.01
CA ASN A 38 -25.19 -9.24 -76.83
C ASN A 38 -24.04 -8.58 -77.61
N LEU A 39 -24.19 -8.47 -78.92
CA LEU A 39 -23.23 -7.87 -79.84
C LEU A 39 -23.88 -6.75 -80.63
N GLU A 40 -23.28 -5.56 -80.61
CA GLU A 40 -23.71 -4.42 -81.40
C GLU A 40 -22.58 -3.89 -82.28
N GLN A 41 -22.90 -3.74 -83.58
CA GLN A 41 -21.99 -3.23 -84.61
C GLN A 41 -20.65 -3.98 -84.66
N LEU A 42 -20.69 -5.31 -84.54
CA LEU A 42 -19.50 -6.15 -84.60
C LEU A 42 -19.06 -6.34 -86.06
N TYR A 43 -17.82 -5.97 -86.35
CA TYR A 43 -17.13 -6.22 -87.60
C TYR A 43 -15.92 -7.12 -87.34
N ILE A 44 -15.82 -8.24 -88.03
CA ILE A 44 -14.66 -9.15 -87.95
C ILE A 44 -14.14 -9.43 -89.36
N LYS A 45 -12.84 -9.20 -89.59
CA LYS A 45 -12.15 -9.55 -90.84
C LYS A 45 -10.80 -10.19 -90.54
N LEU A 46 -10.39 -11.16 -91.35
CA LEU A 46 -9.04 -11.74 -91.33
C LEU A 46 -8.30 -11.40 -92.63
N ASP A 47 -7.47 -10.36 -92.60
CA ASP A 47 -6.71 -9.86 -93.75
C ASP A 47 -5.21 -9.90 -93.45
N LYS A 48 -4.61 -11.09 -93.58
CA LYS A 48 -3.28 -11.47 -93.02
C LYS A 48 -3.22 -11.43 -91.48
N LYS A 49 -3.81 -10.42 -90.86
CA LYS A 49 -4.03 -10.27 -89.41
C LYS A 49 -5.53 -10.03 -89.13
N LEU A 50 -5.92 -10.19 -87.88
CA LEU A 50 -7.29 -10.06 -87.42
C LEU A 50 -7.66 -8.58 -87.22
N ILE A 51 -8.82 -8.17 -87.74
CA ILE A 51 -9.46 -6.88 -87.51
C ILE A 51 -10.78 -7.14 -86.80
N VAL A 52 -10.97 -6.57 -85.62
CA VAL A 52 -12.22 -6.63 -84.85
C VAL A 52 -12.65 -5.22 -84.47
N ARG A 53 -13.87 -4.81 -84.81
CA ARG A 53 -14.46 -3.56 -84.32
C ARG A 53 -15.83 -3.87 -83.73
N ALA A 54 -16.16 -3.32 -82.57
CA ALA A 54 -17.47 -3.48 -81.96
C ALA A 54 -17.84 -2.23 -81.15
N LYS A 55 -19.11 -1.84 -81.21
CA LYS A 55 -19.60 -0.77 -80.35
C LYS A 55 -19.85 -1.31 -78.94
N ASN A 56 -20.67 -2.36 -78.82
CA ASN A 56 -20.97 -3.00 -77.55
C ASN A 56 -20.78 -4.51 -77.67
N ILE A 57 -20.06 -5.10 -76.72
CA ILE A 57 -19.99 -6.56 -76.50
C ILE A 57 -20.32 -6.79 -75.04
N THR A 58 -21.46 -7.43 -74.76
CA THR A 58 -21.90 -7.74 -73.39
C THR A 58 -22.06 -9.23 -73.25
N PHE A 59 -21.37 -9.83 -72.28
CA PHE A 59 -21.64 -11.22 -71.88
C PHE A 59 -22.64 -11.22 -70.73
N ASN A 60 -23.75 -11.93 -70.92
CA ASN A 60 -24.75 -12.15 -69.90
C ASN A 60 -24.50 -13.56 -69.32
N GLU A 61 -24.15 -13.69 -68.04
CA GLU A 61 -24.13 -15.02 -67.42
C GLU A 61 -25.56 -15.42 -67.04
N ASP A 62 -25.98 -16.65 -67.37
CA ASP A 62 -27.17 -17.26 -66.80
C ASP A 62 -26.89 -17.54 -65.31
N ASN A 63 -27.71 -17.00 -64.41
CA ASN A 63 -27.64 -17.16 -62.95
C ASN A 63 -27.79 -18.61 -62.43
N ASN A 64 -27.79 -19.63 -63.32
CA ASN A 64 -28.11 -21.03 -63.03
C ASN A 64 -26.96 -22.03 -63.23
N ALA A 65 -25.70 -21.58 -63.26
CA ALA A 65 -24.57 -22.48 -63.02
C ALA A 65 -24.22 -22.46 -61.53
N SER A 66 -24.53 -23.56 -60.85
CA SER A 66 -24.26 -23.79 -59.42
C SER A 66 -22.77 -23.56 -59.08
N ILE A 67 -22.50 -22.47 -58.36
CA ILE A 67 -21.24 -22.20 -57.67
C ILE A 67 -21.23 -23.07 -56.40
N GLN A 68 -20.72 -24.29 -56.52
CA GLN A 68 -19.98 -24.92 -55.42
C GLN A 68 -18.50 -24.85 -55.77
N ASP A 69 -17.74 -24.43 -54.78
CA ASP A 69 -16.30 -24.20 -54.71
C ASP A 69 -15.77 -22.81 -55.16
N ASP A 70 -15.06 -22.20 -54.20
CA ASP A 70 -14.31 -20.94 -54.21
C ASP A 70 -15.02 -19.59 -54.08
N LYS A 71 -15.58 -19.36 -52.89
CA LYS A 71 -15.77 -18.02 -52.29
C LYS A 71 -14.46 -17.27 -51.97
N ASN A 72 -13.32 -17.60 -52.59
CA ASN A 72 -12.00 -17.03 -52.25
C ASN A 72 -11.13 -16.59 -53.44
N VAL A 73 -11.60 -16.61 -54.69
CA VAL A 73 -10.80 -16.07 -55.81
C VAL A 73 -11.33 -14.70 -56.24
N ASN A 74 -10.85 -13.68 -55.52
CA ASN A 74 -10.93 -12.26 -55.86
C ASN A 74 -10.75 -12.02 -57.39
N SER A 75 -11.80 -11.52 -58.02
CA SER A 75 -11.81 -11.07 -59.42
C SER A 75 -11.29 -9.64 -59.63
N ASP A 76 -10.93 -8.90 -58.56
CA ASP A 76 -10.87 -7.44 -58.61
C ASP A 76 -9.45 -6.84 -58.44
N PHE A 77 -8.41 -7.52 -58.93
CA PHE A 77 -7.03 -7.01 -58.83
C PHE A 77 -6.48 -6.53 -60.18
N ALA A 78 -6.04 -5.27 -60.24
CA ALA A 78 -5.32 -4.70 -61.38
C ALA A 78 -4.08 -5.52 -61.78
N SER A 79 -3.38 -6.15 -60.81
CA SER A 79 -2.20 -6.98 -61.08
C SER A 79 -2.51 -8.25 -61.89
N LYS A 80 -3.66 -8.89 -61.65
CA LYS A 80 -4.11 -10.07 -62.41
C LYS A 80 -4.44 -9.69 -63.85
N GLU A 81 -5.07 -8.53 -64.03
CA GLU A 81 -5.38 -7.99 -65.34
C GLU A 81 -4.12 -7.59 -66.11
N LEU A 82 -3.21 -6.85 -65.47
CA LEU A 82 -1.90 -6.51 -66.07
C LEU A 82 -1.10 -7.75 -66.45
N LEU A 83 -1.12 -8.80 -65.62
CA LEU A 83 -0.47 -10.07 -65.95
C LEU A 83 -1.08 -10.72 -67.19
N ASN A 84 -2.42 -10.72 -67.29
CA ASN A 84 -3.13 -11.26 -68.46
C ASN A 84 -2.84 -10.44 -69.72
N ILE A 85 -2.88 -9.12 -69.64
CA ILE A 85 -2.51 -8.22 -70.74
C ILE A 85 -1.08 -8.53 -71.17
N THR A 86 -0.12 -8.49 -70.23
CA THR A 86 1.31 -8.71 -70.48
C THR A 86 1.60 -10.04 -71.18
N LYS A 87 0.98 -11.14 -70.72
CA LYS A 87 1.12 -12.46 -71.36
C LYS A 87 0.60 -12.49 -72.79
N ASN A 88 -0.47 -11.73 -73.07
CA ASN A 88 -1.17 -11.74 -74.35
C ASN A 88 -0.68 -10.67 -75.34
N LEU A 89 0.11 -9.67 -74.92
CA LEU A 89 0.67 -8.65 -75.80
C LEU A 89 1.44 -9.24 -76.99
N LYS A 90 2.17 -10.34 -76.78
CA LYS A 90 2.90 -11.03 -77.87
C LYS A 90 1.96 -11.58 -78.95
N TYR A 91 0.79 -12.08 -78.56
CA TYR A 91 -0.22 -12.62 -79.46
C TYR A 91 -0.99 -11.49 -80.15
N LEU A 92 -1.36 -10.45 -79.39
CA LEU A 92 -1.99 -9.24 -79.90
C LEU A 92 -1.16 -8.66 -81.05
N TYR A 93 0.12 -8.35 -80.82
CA TYR A 93 0.98 -7.77 -81.85
C TYR A 93 1.20 -8.68 -83.07
N THR A 94 1.29 -10.00 -82.85
CA THR A 94 1.58 -10.98 -83.90
C THR A 94 0.38 -11.23 -84.81
N PHE A 95 -0.83 -11.36 -84.25
CA PHE A 95 -2.01 -11.85 -84.96
C PHE A 95 -3.07 -10.79 -85.25
N VAL A 96 -3.02 -9.63 -84.60
CA VAL A 96 -4.06 -8.60 -84.69
C VAL A 96 -3.51 -7.37 -85.41
N GLU A 97 -4.30 -6.81 -86.32
CA GLU A 97 -4.04 -5.52 -86.98
C GLU A 97 -4.82 -4.40 -86.31
N GLU A 98 -6.08 -4.64 -85.96
CA GLU A 98 -6.91 -3.67 -85.27
C GLU A 98 -7.91 -4.35 -84.34
N ILE A 99 -8.03 -3.84 -83.10
CA ILE A 99 -9.15 -4.10 -82.20
C ILE A 99 -9.72 -2.73 -81.80
N ASP A 100 -11.01 -2.49 -81.97
CA ASP A 100 -11.66 -1.28 -81.44
C ASP A 100 -13.00 -1.68 -80.83
N ILE A 101 -13.01 -1.84 -79.50
CA ILE A 101 -14.19 -2.19 -78.72
C ILE A 101 -14.49 -1.02 -77.79
N GLN A 102 -15.59 -0.31 -78.07
CA GLN A 102 -15.94 0.90 -77.32
C GLN A 102 -16.45 0.58 -75.91
N ASN A 103 -17.38 -0.38 -75.80
CA ASN A 103 -17.87 -0.89 -74.53
C ASN A 103 -17.85 -2.42 -74.53
N PHE A 104 -16.97 -2.98 -73.72
CA PHE A 104 -16.91 -4.40 -73.40
C PHE A 104 -17.41 -4.56 -71.97
N ASN A 105 -18.51 -5.29 -71.77
CA ASN A 105 -19.13 -5.49 -70.46
C ASN A 105 -19.15 -6.98 -70.08
N ILE A 106 -18.52 -7.31 -68.96
CA ILE A 106 -18.58 -8.62 -68.32
C ILE A 106 -18.80 -8.41 -66.82
N LYS A 107 -19.89 -8.94 -66.25
CA LYS A 107 -20.19 -8.85 -64.80
C LYS A 107 -20.16 -7.41 -64.27
N ASP A 108 -20.81 -6.48 -64.98
CA ASP A 108 -20.86 -5.04 -64.68
C ASP A 108 -19.51 -4.28 -64.78
N ASN A 109 -18.41 -4.94 -65.14
CA ASN A 109 -17.15 -4.27 -65.44
C ASN A 109 -17.16 -3.70 -66.86
N HIS A 110 -17.10 -2.37 -66.94
CA HIS A 110 -17.04 -1.65 -68.21
C HIS A 110 -15.59 -1.49 -68.64
N MET A 111 -15.28 -1.92 -69.86
CA MET A 111 -13.93 -1.86 -70.42
C MET A 111 -13.96 -1.30 -71.84
N ARG A 112 -13.03 -0.40 -72.14
CA ARG A 112 -12.74 0.03 -73.51
C ARG A 112 -11.41 -0.57 -73.94
N ILE A 113 -11.35 -1.19 -75.12
CA ILE A 113 -10.13 -1.79 -75.67
C ILE A 113 -9.88 -1.22 -77.06
N LEU A 114 -8.69 -0.68 -77.29
CA LEU A 114 -8.28 -0.20 -78.61
C LEU A 114 -6.85 -0.68 -78.90
N PHE A 115 -6.65 -1.30 -80.06
CA PHE A 115 -5.36 -1.59 -80.66
C PHE A 115 -5.38 -1.12 -82.11
N LYS A 116 -4.61 -0.09 -82.47
CA LYS A 116 -4.55 0.43 -83.84
C LYS A 116 -3.26 1.20 -84.07
N ASN A 117 -2.66 1.06 -85.26
CA ASN A 117 -1.39 1.71 -85.60
C ASN A 117 -0.31 1.46 -84.54
N ASP A 118 -0.23 0.21 -84.08
CA ASP A 118 0.67 -0.24 -83.01
C ASP A 118 0.46 0.43 -81.63
N GLU A 119 -0.54 1.28 -81.44
CA GLU A 119 -0.95 1.78 -80.12
C GLU A 119 -1.99 0.87 -79.49
N PHE A 120 -1.76 0.43 -78.26
CA PHE A 120 -2.70 -0.30 -77.44
C PHE A 120 -3.20 0.57 -76.28
N PHE A 121 -4.48 0.44 -76.00
CA PHE A 121 -5.21 1.19 -75.01
C PHE A 121 -6.23 0.27 -74.33
N VAL A 122 -6.27 0.29 -73.01
CA VAL A 122 -7.35 -0.30 -72.22
C VAL A 122 -7.69 0.59 -71.03
N ASP A 123 -8.98 0.78 -70.79
CA ASP A 123 -9.51 1.57 -69.67
C ASP A 123 -10.69 0.84 -69.05
N ASN A 124 -10.63 0.63 -67.73
CA ASN A 124 -11.67 0.00 -66.92
C ASN A 124 -11.67 0.59 -65.49
N ASP A 125 -12.49 0.07 -64.59
CA ASP A 125 -12.61 0.62 -63.22
C ASP A 125 -11.34 0.49 -62.36
N LEU A 126 -10.45 -0.47 -62.67
CA LEU A 126 -9.22 -0.76 -61.90
C LEU A 126 -8.00 0.02 -62.43
N LEU A 127 -7.88 0.13 -63.75
CA LEU A 127 -6.69 0.67 -64.40
C LEU A 127 -6.99 1.39 -65.71
N PHE A 128 -6.06 2.27 -66.08
CA PHE A 128 -5.95 2.83 -67.42
C PHE A 128 -4.55 2.53 -67.94
N LEU A 129 -4.44 1.94 -69.13
CA LEU A 129 -3.16 1.60 -69.76
C LEU A 129 -3.14 2.10 -71.20
N LYS A 130 -2.14 2.90 -71.54
CA LYS A 130 -1.82 3.32 -72.90
C LYS A 130 -0.36 2.99 -73.20
N LEU A 131 -0.12 2.21 -74.25
CA LEU A 131 1.22 1.81 -74.68
C LEU A 131 1.37 1.78 -76.21
N ALA A 132 2.61 1.86 -76.70
CA ALA A 132 2.96 1.66 -78.10
C ALA A 132 3.84 0.41 -78.24
N LEU A 133 3.53 -0.43 -79.22
CA LEU A 133 4.25 -1.68 -79.49
C LEU A 133 5.19 -1.50 -80.69
N HIS A 134 6.40 -2.02 -80.58
CA HIS A 134 7.33 -2.11 -81.70
C HIS A 134 8.10 -3.42 -81.63
N ARG A 135 8.52 -3.95 -82.78
CA ARG A 135 9.24 -5.22 -82.87
C ARG A 135 10.58 -5.04 -83.55
N GLU A 136 11.63 -5.49 -82.87
CA GLU A 136 12.99 -5.51 -83.38
C GLU A 136 13.52 -6.95 -83.33
N GLY A 137 13.53 -7.62 -84.48
CA GLY A 137 13.90 -9.04 -84.59
C GLY A 137 13.03 -9.96 -83.72
N LYS A 138 13.62 -10.47 -82.62
CA LYS A 138 12.97 -11.41 -81.68
C LYS A 138 12.38 -10.73 -80.44
N GLU A 139 12.58 -9.43 -80.28
CA GLU A 139 12.10 -8.65 -79.14
C GLU A 139 10.86 -7.84 -79.54
N ILE A 140 9.86 -7.88 -78.66
CA ILE A 140 8.69 -7.01 -78.72
C ILE A 140 8.85 -6.03 -77.56
N ASN A 141 8.92 -4.75 -77.88
CA ASN A 141 9.05 -3.69 -76.90
C ASN A 141 7.70 -2.95 -76.79
N ALA A 142 7.21 -2.82 -75.57
CA ALA A 142 6.03 -2.07 -75.22
C ALA A 142 6.46 -0.79 -74.47
N ASP A 143 6.31 0.34 -75.13
CA ASP A 143 6.52 1.68 -74.56
C ASP A 143 5.24 2.12 -73.85
N ILE A 144 5.21 1.98 -72.53
CA ILE A 144 4.08 2.30 -71.67
C ILE A 144 4.11 3.81 -71.43
N LYS A 145 3.24 4.53 -72.15
CA LYS A 145 3.10 5.98 -72.06
C LYS A 145 2.41 6.42 -70.77
N ASN A 146 1.42 5.64 -70.32
CA ASN A 146 0.74 5.85 -69.04
C ASN A 146 0.03 4.57 -68.60
N LEU A 147 0.38 4.07 -67.44
CA LEU A 147 -0.37 3.09 -66.68
C LEU A 147 -0.82 3.75 -65.36
N LEU A 148 -2.10 4.09 -65.24
CA LEU A 148 -2.69 4.59 -64.00
C LEU A 148 -3.38 3.45 -63.26
N LEU A 149 -2.88 3.14 -62.06
CA LEU A 149 -3.57 2.28 -61.10
C LEU A 149 -4.52 3.13 -60.27
N LYS A 150 -5.82 3.05 -60.55
CA LYS A 150 -6.83 3.98 -60.00
C LYS A 150 -6.97 3.83 -58.48
N ASP A 151 -6.88 2.60 -57.97
CA ASP A 151 -6.95 2.29 -56.52
C ASP A 151 -5.87 2.98 -55.67
N TYR A 152 -4.71 3.28 -56.26
CA TYR A 152 -3.55 3.85 -55.58
C TYR A 152 -3.22 5.27 -56.06
N ASN A 153 -3.98 5.79 -57.04
CA ASN A 153 -3.63 7.02 -57.78
C ASN A 153 -2.16 7.03 -58.23
N LEU A 154 -1.68 5.88 -58.73
CA LEU A 154 -0.28 5.67 -59.08
C LEU A 154 -0.13 5.63 -60.60
N SER A 155 0.57 6.60 -61.16
CA SER A 155 0.90 6.63 -62.59
C SER A 155 2.28 6.01 -62.82
N ILE A 156 2.37 5.14 -63.81
CA ILE A 156 3.57 4.39 -64.17
C ILE A 156 3.84 4.59 -65.66
N ASP A 157 5.05 4.97 -66.01
CA ASP A 157 5.56 5.02 -67.38
C ASP A 157 6.85 4.19 -67.50
N GLY A 158 7.15 3.68 -68.69
CA GLY A 158 8.36 2.89 -68.89
C GLY A 158 8.34 1.97 -70.09
N ASN A 159 9.31 1.07 -70.15
CA ASN A 159 9.50 0.13 -71.25
C ASN A 159 9.46 -1.31 -70.76
N LEU A 160 8.62 -2.12 -71.40
CA LEU A 160 8.58 -3.57 -71.23
C LEU A 160 9.15 -4.24 -72.48
N SER A 161 10.27 -4.93 -72.35
CA SER A 161 10.85 -5.75 -73.40
C SER A 161 10.48 -7.22 -73.21
N ILE A 162 10.01 -7.87 -74.27
CA ILE A 162 9.55 -9.26 -74.30
C ILE A 162 10.32 -10.02 -75.37
N ASN A 163 11.16 -10.97 -74.95
CA ASN A 163 11.81 -11.89 -75.88
C ASN A 163 10.87 -13.06 -76.18
N ALA A 164 10.21 -13.04 -77.34
CA ALA A 164 9.16 -13.97 -77.69
C ALA A 164 9.60 -15.44 -77.78
N LYS A 165 10.91 -15.72 -77.94
CA LYS A 165 11.46 -17.08 -78.01
C LYS A 165 11.79 -17.65 -76.63
N SER A 166 12.41 -16.86 -75.77
CA SER A 166 12.87 -17.31 -74.45
C SER A 166 11.87 -17.02 -73.32
N GLU A 167 10.76 -16.35 -73.64
CA GLU A 167 9.75 -15.89 -72.68
C GLU A 167 10.38 -15.10 -71.52
N PHE A 168 11.39 -14.29 -71.86
CA PHE A 168 12.02 -13.35 -70.94
C PHE A 168 11.31 -12.01 -71.02
N TYR A 169 10.86 -11.52 -69.88
CA TYR A 169 10.17 -10.24 -69.73
C TYR A 169 11.04 -9.33 -68.87
N ASN A 170 11.31 -8.11 -69.33
CA ASN A 170 12.09 -7.13 -68.60
C ASN A 170 11.40 -5.77 -68.66
N PHE A 171 10.93 -5.29 -67.52
CA PHE A 171 10.25 -4.02 -67.36
C PHE A 171 11.15 -3.03 -66.61
N LYS A 172 11.31 -1.83 -67.17
CA LYS A 172 11.96 -0.70 -66.52
C LYS A 172 11.03 0.50 -66.59
N GLY A 173 10.73 1.12 -65.46
CA GLY A 173 9.82 2.26 -65.44
C GLY A 173 9.99 3.15 -64.23
N GLN A 174 9.21 4.22 -64.20
CA GLN A 174 9.07 5.13 -63.08
C GLN A 174 7.61 5.19 -62.67
N ALA A 175 7.38 5.23 -61.36
CA ALA A 175 6.07 5.37 -60.77
C ALA A 175 6.01 6.68 -59.98
N ASN A 176 4.93 7.44 -60.12
CA ASN A 176 4.72 8.72 -59.47
C ASN A 176 3.30 8.81 -58.90
N SER A 177 3.18 9.29 -57.66
CA SER A 177 1.92 9.61 -56.98
C SER A 177 2.13 10.68 -55.90
N ASP A 178 1.05 11.18 -55.32
CA ASP A 178 1.11 12.09 -54.16
C ASP A 178 1.69 11.43 -52.90
N LEU A 179 1.65 10.09 -52.82
CA LEU A 179 2.06 9.31 -51.64
C LEU A 179 3.49 8.79 -51.73
N ALA A 180 3.87 8.33 -52.93
CA ALA A 180 5.19 7.80 -53.21
C ALA A 180 5.60 7.93 -54.68
N ASP A 181 6.90 8.05 -54.90
CA ASP A 181 7.56 7.97 -56.20
C ASP A 181 8.77 7.04 -56.13
N PHE A 182 9.01 6.28 -57.20
CA PHE A 182 10.09 5.32 -57.27
C PHE A 182 10.39 4.88 -58.71
N LYS A 183 11.60 4.41 -58.95
CA LYS A 183 11.98 3.67 -60.16
C LYS A 183 11.81 2.18 -59.93
N ILE A 184 11.44 1.45 -60.96
CA ILE A 184 11.18 0.01 -60.88
C ILE A 184 11.86 -0.73 -62.03
N ASN A 185 12.51 -1.83 -61.69
CA ASN A 185 13.11 -2.77 -62.62
C ASN A 185 12.67 -4.18 -62.23
N ILE A 186 11.91 -4.83 -63.11
CA ILE A 186 11.41 -6.18 -62.92
C ILE A 186 11.89 -7.05 -64.08
N SER A 187 12.46 -8.21 -63.77
CA SER A 187 12.78 -9.23 -64.76
C SER A 187 12.12 -10.56 -64.39
N TYR A 188 11.53 -11.21 -65.38
CA TYR A 188 10.82 -12.48 -65.21
C TYR A 188 11.23 -13.48 -66.28
N LYS A 189 11.68 -14.67 -65.85
CA LYS A 189 12.10 -15.78 -66.71
C LYS A 189 11.90 -17.12 -66.04
N ASN A 190 11.31 -18.10 -66.74
CA ASN A 190 11.18 -19.48 -66.24
C ASN A 190 10.62 -19.53 -64.80
N GLN A 191 9.57 -18.76 -64.51
CA GLN A 191 8.96 -18.65 -63.16
C GLN A 191 9.86 -18.05 -62.08
N ASN A 192 10.99 -17.44 -62.45
CA ASN A 192 11.83 -16.64 -61.55
C ASN A 192 11.54 -15.15 -61.78
N LEU A 193 11.40 -14.41 -60.69
CA LEU A 193 11.15 -12.98 -60.66
C LEU A 193 12.26 -12.29 -59.86
N ALA A 194 13.04 -11.42 -60.51
CA ALA A 194 13.92 -10.49 -59.81
C ALA A 194 13.29 -9.09 -59.87
N TYR A 195 13.26 -8.41 -58.74
CA TYR A 195 12.71 -7.06 -58.63
C TYR A 195 13.72 -6.14 -57.96
N LYS A 196 13.79 -4.91 -58.43
CA LYS A 196 14.56 -3.82 -57.83
C LYS A 196 13.76 -2.53 -57.95
N PHE A 197 13.49 -1.93 -56.81
CA PHE A 197 12.95 -0.58 -56.69
C PHE A 197 14.11 0.33 -56.29
N GLU A 198 14.19 1.52 -56.89
CA GLU A 198 15.27 2.50 -56.66
C GLU A 198 14.67 3.89 -56.47
N ASP A 199 15.41 4.77 -55.77
CA ASP A 199 15.02 6.16 -55.52
C ASP A 199 13.59 6.28 -54.94
N ILE A 200 13.25 5.43 -53.97
CA ILE A 200 11.90 5.35 -53.41
C ILE A 200 11.72 6.47 -52.40
N ASN A 201 10.77 7.37 -52.64
CA ASN A 201 10.40 8.43 -51.71
C ASN A 201 8.96 8.21 -51.24
N ILE A 202 8.76 8.00 -49.95
CA ILE A 202 7.44 7.80 -49.33
C ILE A 202 7.15 8.99 -48.42
N ARG A 203 6.07 9.70 -48.74
CA ARG A 203 5.63 10.92 -48.04
C ARG A 203 4.57 10.61 -46.98
N ASP A 204 3.80 9.54 -47.18
CA ASP A 204 2.78 9.09 -46.22
C ASP A 204 2.64 7.56 -46.20
N ILE A 205 3.47 6.92 -45.38
CA ILE A 205 3.46 5.46 -45.22
C ILE A 205 2.13 4.94 -44.62
N ALA A 206 1.46 5.76 -43.79
CA ALA A 206 0.22 5.36 -43.13
C ALA A 206 -0.90 5.18 -44.14
N THR A 207 -1.05 6.14 -45.06
CA THR A 207 -2.03 6.05 -46.14
C THR A 207 -1.75 4.88 -47.08
N ILE A 208 -0.48 4.62 -47.43
CA ILE A 208 -0.09 3.46 -48.24
C ILE A 208 -0.48 2.14 -47.55
N PHE A 209 -0.14 1.96 -46.28
CA PHE A 209 -0.48 0.75 -45.53
C PHE A 209 -2.00 0.57 -45.38
N ASN A 210 -2.74 1.65 -45.14
CA ASN A 210 -4.20 1.62 -45.05
C ASN A 210 -4.86 1.27 -46.39
N GLN A 211 -4.32 1.75 -47.51
CA GLN A 211 -4.78 1.36 -48.86
C GLN A 211 -4.47 -0.11 -49.14
N ALA A 212 -3.26 -0.58 -48.82
CA ALA A 212 -2.86 -1.97 -48.99
C ALA A 212 -3.75 -2.93 -48.18
N LYS A 213 -4.11 -2.56 -46.94
CA LYS A 213 -4.98 -3.35 -46.05
C LYS A 213 -6.38 -3.62 -46.62
N LYS A 214 -6.89 -2.76 -47.53
CA LYS A 214 -8.19 -2.98 -48.19
C LYS A 214 -8.18 -4.20 -49.12
N ARG A 215 -7.02 -4.60 -49.61
CA ARG A 215 -6.85 -5.61 -50.66
C ARG A 215 -5.97 -6.80 -50.22
N ILE A 216 -5.11 -6.60 -49.22
CA ILE A 216 -4.18 -7.60 -48.69
C ILE A 216 -4.36 -7.70 -47.17
N ALA A 217 -4.47 -8.91 -46.65
CA ALA A 217 -4.48 -9.14 -45.21
C ALA A 217 -3.07 -8.86 -44.64
N LEU A 218 -2.92 -7.75 -43.92
CA LEU A 218 -1.70 -7.41 -43.19
C LEU A 218 -1.85 -7.80 -41.71
N PRO A 219 -0.81 -8.35 -41.06
CA PRO A 219 -0.84 -8.60 -39.63
C PRO A 219 -1.14 -7.32 -38.85
N GLU A 220 -2.13 -7.35 -37.95
CA GLU A 220 -2.46 -6.17 -37.12
C GLU A 220 -1.26 -5.61 -36.34
N PRO A 221 -0.35 -6.42 -35.76
CA PRO A 221 0.85 -5.90 -35.13
C PRO A 221 1.73 -5.07 -36.07
N LEU A 222 1.85 -5.47 -37.34
CA LEU A 222 2.62 -4.72 -38.33
C LEU A 222 1.99 -3.35 -38.59
N VAL A 223 0.67 -3.31 -38.77
CA VAL A 223 -0.08 -2.06 -38.98
C VAL A 223 0.07 -1.15 -37.76
N LEU A 224 -0.12 -1.68 -36.56
CA LEU A 224 0.06 -0.94 -35.30
C LEU A 224 1.45 -0.31 -35.22
N TRP A 225 2.49 -1.08 -35.51
CA TRP A 225 3.86 -0.60 -35.39
C TRP A 225 4.23 0.45 -36.45
N VAL A 226 3.97 0.17 -37.72
CA VAL A 226 4.36 1.05 -38.83
C VAL A 226 3.52 2.33 -38.85
N VAL A 227 2.21 2.23 -38.58
CA VAL A 227 1.29 3.37 -38.71
C VAL A 227 1.22 4.21 -37.43
N HIS A 228 1.28 3.57 -36.25
CA HIS A 228 0.97 4.24 -34.99
C HIS A 228 2.15 4.32 -34.00
N ARG A 229 3.01 3.29 -33.91
CA ARG A 229 4.04 3.22 -32.87
C ARG A 229 5.40 3.76 -33.30
N ALA A 230 5.84 3.56 -34.54
CA ALA A 230 7.18 3.92 -35.03
C ALA A 230 7.11 4.74 -36.34
N LYS A 231 6.33 5.82 -36.31
CA LYS A 231 6.03 6.66 -37.48
C LYS A 231 7.13 7.69 -37.73
N GLY A 232 7.58 7.78 -38.98
CA GLY A 232 8.37 8.88 -39.53
C GLY A 232 7.54 9.81 -40.42
N ASP A 233 8.05 11.02 -40.62
CA ASP A 233 7.41 12.03 -41.49
C ASP A 233 7.74 11.80 -42.97
N PHE A 234 8.86 11.14 -43.26
CA PHE A 234 9.34 10.88 -44.62
C PHE A 234 10.28 9.67 -44.62
N TYR A 235 10.21 8.85 -45.67
CA TYR A 235 11.11 7.72 -45.88
C TYR A 235 11.71 7.79 -47.28
N HIS A 236 13.02 7.57 -47.36
CA HIS A 236 13.76 7.38 -48.59
C HIS A 236 14.39 6.00 -48.59
N PHE A 237 14.32 5.27 -49.69
CA PHE A 237 15.13 4.08 -49.91
C PHE A 237 15.89 4.22 -51.22
N ASP A 238 17.21 4.16 -51.15
CA ASP A 238 18.08 4.14 -52.32
C ASP A 238 17.74 2.92 -53.18
N PHE A 239 17.49 1.77 -52.54
CA PHE A 239 16.93 0.60 -53.20
C PHE A 239 16.20 -0.34 -52.26
N ILE A 240 15.30 -1.15 -52.84
CA ILE A 240 14.75 -2.39 -52.29
C ILE A 240 14.82 -3.44 -53.39
N GLN A 241 15.46 -4.58 -53.14
CA GLN A 241 15.61 -5.64 -54.14
C GLN A 241 15.45 -7.04 -53.54
N GLY A 242 15.08 -7.99 -54.38
CA GLY A 242 14.98 -9.39 -54.02
C GLY A 242 14.67 -10.30 -55.20
N PHE A 243 14.48 -11.57 -54.88
CA PHE A 243 14.33 -12.64 -55.88
C PHE A 243 13.29 -13.67 -55.42
N ILE A 244 12.44 -14.13 -56.35
CA ILE A 244 11.40 -15.15 -56.09
C ILE A 244 11.49 -16.23 -57.16
N ASP A 245 11.50 -17.49 -56.74
CA ASP A 245 11.38 -18.67 -57.60
C ASP A 245 10.02 -19.33 -57.36
N PHE A 246 9.05 -19.01 -58.22
CA PHE A 246 7.71 -19.58 -58.14
C PHE A 246 7.68 -21.08 -58.45
N SER A 247 8.70 -21.64 -59.11
CA SER A 247 8.75 -23.09 -59.42
C SER A 247 9.01 -23.94 -58.17
N LYS A 248 9.79 -23.39 -57.24
CA LYS A 248 10.09 -24.03 -55.94
C LYS A 248 9.25 -23.50 -54.79
N ASN A 249 8.39 -22.51 -55.06
CA ASN A 249 7.68 -21.75 -54.04
C ASN A 249 8.65 -21.15 -53.00
N ASN A 250 9.81 -20.65 -53.45
CA ASN A 250 10.86 -20.09 -52.61
C ASN A 250 10.98 -18.57 -52.86
N TYR A 251 10.88 -17.80 -51.78
CA TYR A 251 10.90 -16.33 -51.81
C TYR A 251 12.27 -15.73 -51.48
N TYR A 252 13.28 -16.56 -51.19
CA TYR A 252 14.65 -16.17 -50.86
C TYR A 252 14.70 -14.95 -49.93
N PHE A 253 14.02 -15.05 -48.79
CA PHE A 253 13.91 -13.95 -47.83
C PHE A 253 15.28 -13.43 -47.34
N ASP A 254 16.32 -14.28 -47.34
CA ASP A 254 17.71 -13.91 -47.06
C ASP A 254 18.30 -12.92 -48.09
N ASP A 255 17.87 -13.02 -49.35
CA ASP A 255 18.38 -12.21 -50.47
C ASP A 255 17.67 -10.84 -50.57
N ILE A 256 16.62 -10.62 -49.76
CA ILE A 256 15.96 -9.31 -49.69
C ILE A 256 16.92 -8.32 -49.05
N SER A 257 17.22 -7.26 -49.80
CA SER A 257 18.10 -6.19 -49.33
C SER A 257 17.48 -4.82 -49.58
N ALA A 258 17.65 -3.92 -48.62
CA ALA A 258 17.18 -2.55 -48.71
C ALA A 258 18.12 -1.60 -47.98
N TRP A 259 18.30 -0.41 -48.52
CA TRP A 259 19.04 0.68 -47.86
C TRP A 259 18.28 1.99 -48.02
N GLY A 260 18.24 2.79 -46.95
CA GLY A 260 17.48 4.02 -46.92
C GLY A 260 17.56 4.75 -45.59
N TYR A 261 16.71 5.77 -45.42
CA TYR A 261 16.56 6.50 -44.17
C TYR A 261 15.13 7.00 -43.96
N ALA A 262 14.78 7.27 -42.71
CA ALA A 262 13.55 7.93 -42.31
C ALA A 262 13.86 9.21 -41.49
N ASN A 263 13.07 10.25 -41.70
CA ASN A 263 13.21 11.52 -40.98
C ASN A 263 12.14 11.65 -39.89
N ASN A 264 12.52 12.27 -38.77
CA ASN A 264 11.66 12.58 -37.63
C ASN A 264 10.87 11.37 -37.09
N VAL A 265 11.52 10.22 -36.96
CA VAL A 265 10.87 9.01 -36.46
C VAL A 265 10.52 9.18 -34.97
N LYS A 266 9.26 8.92 -34.64
CA LYS A 266 8.72 8.97 -33.27
C LYS A 266 8.29 7.57 -32.86
N VAL A 267 8.98 7.01 -31.87
CA VAL A 267 8.68 5.68 -31.33
C VAL A 267 7.93 5.81 -30.00
N ARG A 268 6.80 5.12 -29.86
CA ARG A 268 6.04 5.02 -28.61
C ARG A 268 5.62 3.57 -28.37
N LEU A 269 5.75 3.09 -27.14
CA LEU A 269 5.31 1.74 -26.77
C LEU A 269 3.80 1.68 -26.50
N ASP A 270 3.21 2.79 -26.03
CA ASP A 270 1.77 2.96 -25.84
C ASP A 270 1.32 4.39 -26.21
N ASN A 271 0.04 4.73 -26.00
CA ASN A 271 -0.47 6.07 -26.34
C ASN A 271 -0.18 7.13 -25.26
N GLN A 272 0.21 6.72 -24.05
CA GLN A 272 0.44 7.62 -22.92
C GLN A 272 1.92 8.02 -22.78
N MET A 273 2.82 7.19 -23.29
CA MET A 273 4.26 7.39 -23.33
C MET A 273 4.62 8.56 -24.26
N ASN A 274 5.55 9.40 -23.80
CA ASN A 274 6.17 10.38 -24.67
C ASN A 274 6.98 9.68 -25.78
N ALA A 275 7.19 10.34 -26.92
CA ALA A 275 7.96 9.73 -28.01
C ALA A 275 9.44 9.66 -27.68
N ILE A 276 10.06 8.54 -28.06
CA ILE A 276 11.49 8.49 -28.37
C ILE A 276 11.65 9.11 -29.76
N ASN A 277 12.45 10.17 -29.86
CA ASN A 277 12.61 10.94 -31.08
C ASN A 277 13.95 10.61 -31.75
N PHE A 278 13.89 10.27 -33.04
CA PHE A 278 15.03 10.10 -33.92
C PHE A 278 14.91 11.11 -35.07
N PRO A 279 15.71 12.20 -35.08
CA PRO A 279 15.66 13.19 -36.15
C PRO A 279 15.95 12.59 -37.54
N LYS A 280 16.88 11.63 -37.59
CA LYS A 280 17.19 10.83 -38.77
C LYS A 280 17.53 9.40 -38.34
N LEU A 281 16.97 8.43 -39.04
CA LEU A 281 17.14 7.00 -38.79
C LEU A 281 17.50 6.30 -40.10
N ASP A 282 18.75 5.87 -40.24
CA ASP A 282 19.19 5.08 -41.39
C ASP A 282 18.74 3.62 -41.22
N LEU A 283 18.21 3.05 -42.28
CA LEU A 283 17.62 1.71 -42.36
C LEU A 283 18.46 0.85 -43.31
N ASN A 284 18.91 -0.31 -42.84
CA ASN A 284 19.63 -1.27 -43.67
C ASN A 284 19.11 -2.69 -43.41
N LEU A 285 18.49 -3.30 -44.43
CA LEU A 285 18.06 -4.68 -44.43
C LEU A 285 19.04 -5.52 -45.25
N SER A 286 19.67 -6.51 -44.62
CA SER A 286 20.48 -7.52 -45.29
C SER A 286 20.52 -8.80 -44.47
N ASN A 287 20.49 -9.98 -45.11
CA ASN A 287 20.50 -11.29 -44.45
C ASN A 287 19.44 -11.37 -43.32
N GLN A 288 18.21 -10.93 -43.62
CA GLN A 288 17.08 -10.82 -42.67
C GLN A 288 17.30 -9.94 -41.42
N LYS A 289 18.40 -9.17 -41.36
CA LYS A 289 18.70 -8.23 -40.28
C LYS A 289 18.35 -6.81 -40.72
N LEU A 290 17.42 -6.17 -40.01
CA LEU A 290 17.12 -4.74 -40.17
C LEU A 290 17.85 -3.95 -39.10
N ASN A 291 18.95 -3.30 -39.51
CA ASN A 291 19.75 -2.45 -38.65
C ASN A 291 19.24 -1.02 -38.68
N PHE A 292 19.09 -0.41 -37.50
CA PHE A 292 18.73 0.98 -37.33
C PHE A 292 19.94 1.78 -36.86
N THR A 293 20.43 2.69 -37.69
CA THR A 293 21.59 3.53 -37.36
C THR A 293 21.16 4.99 -37.22
N PHE A 294 21.61 5.66 -36.18
CA PHE A 294 21.24 7.06 -35.91
C PHE A 294 22.36 7.78 -35.16
N ASN A 295 22.51 9.07 -35.43
CA ASN A 295 23.48 9.94 -34.72
C ASN A 295 22.87 10.62 -33.50
N LYS A 296 21.53 10.73 -33.45
CA LYS A 296 20.79 11.37 -32.36
C LYS A 296 19.53 10.59 -32.03
N ALA A 297 19.33 10.31 -30.75
CA ALA A 297 18.08 9.79 -30.22
C ALA A 297 17.81 10.41 -28.84
N SER A 298 16.54 10.66 -28.52
CA SER A 298 16.19 11.22 -27.21
C SER A 298 14.83 10.79 -26.69
N TYR A 299 14.71 10.70 -25.36
CA TYR A 299 13.45 10.44 -24.67
C TYR A 299 13.37 11.36 -23.44
N ASN A 300 12.36 12.24 -23.37
CA ASN A 300 12.22 13.19 -22.25
C ASN A 300 13.52 13.93 -21.91
N GLU A 301 14.18 14.48 -22.91
CA GLU A 301 15.48 15.18 -22.80
C GLU A 301 16.68 14.27 -22.45
N SER A 302 16.47 12.99 -22.13
CA SER A 302 17.56 12.00 -22.05
C SER A 302 18.17 11.78 -23.41
N ASP A 303 19.50 11.90 -23.49
CA ASP A 303 20.27 11.48 -24.65
C ASP A 303 20.36 9.95 -24.71
N LEU A 304 19.97 9.38 -25.85
CA LEU A 304 20.03 7.96 -26.18
C LEU A 304 20.92 7.68 -27.40
N SER A 305 21.71 8.66 -27.85
CA SER A 305 22.46 8.59 -29.12
C SER A 305 23.52 7.48 -29.17
N GLU A 306 23.97 6.96 -28.02
CA GLU A 306 24.89 5.81 -27.96
C GLU A 306 24.17 4.45 -27.94
N SER A 307 22.83 4.45 -28.01
CA SER A 307 22.02 3.24 -28.02
C SER A 307 22.11 2.50 -29.36
N LYS A 308 21.75 1.22 -29.36
CA LYS A 308 21.70 0.39 -30.58
C LYS A 308 20.40 -0.39 -30.63
N VAL A 309 19.82 -0.52 -31.82
CA VAL A 309 18.64 -1.35 -32.05
C VAL A 309 18.73 -2.01 -33.41
N PHE A 310 18.35 -3.29 -33.48
CA PHE A 310 18.14 -3.99 -34.74
C PHE A 310 17.15 -5.12 -34.56
N LEU A 311 16.46 -5.47 -35.65
CA LEU A 311 15.67 -6.70 -35.74
C LEU A 311 16.52 -7.77 -36.44
N TYR A 312 16.40 -9.01 -36.00
CA TYR A 312 17.09 -10.16 -36.60
C TYR A 312 16.07 -11.24 -37.00
N ASP A 313 16.48 -12.08 -37.94
CA ASP A 313 15.70 -13.23 -38.44
C ASP A 313 14.26 -12.86 -38.80
N LEU A 314 14.04 -11.67 -39.40
CA LEU A 314 12.73 -11.04 -39.61
C LEU A 314 11.68 -11.91 -40.30
N PHE A 315 12.12 -12.81 -41.17
CA PHE A 315 11.24 -13.67 -41.95
C PHE A 315 11.23 -15.13 -41.45
N ASP A 316 11.91 -15.42 -40.33
CA ASP A 316 11.84 -16.71 -39.63
C ASP A 316 10.88 -16.62 -38.43
N ASN A 317 9.69 -17.18 -38.61
CA ASN A 317 8.63 -17.21 -37.60
C ASN A 317 9.03 -17.84 -36.26
N LYS A 318 10.15 -18.58 -36.19
CA LYS A 318 10.63 -19.22 -34.96
C LYS A 318 11.78 -18.46 -34.29
N LYS A 319 12.54 -17.65 -35.03
CA LYS A 319 13.78 -17.02 -34.53
C LYS A 319 13.77 -15.50 -34.53
N HIS A 320 12.78 -14.87 -35.18
CA HIS A 320 12.67 -13.42 -35.19
C HIS A 320 12.67 -12.81 -33.78
N GLY A 321 13.35 -11.67 -33.66
CA GLY A 321 13.46 -10.95 -32.40
C GLY A 321 14.07 -9.57 -32.54
N ILE A 322 14.29 -8.91 -31.41
CA ILE A 322 14.89 -7.58 -31.32
C ILE A 322 16.09 -7.56 -30.38
N TYR A 323 17.14 -6.89 -30.82
CA TYR A 323 18.26 -6.52 -29.97
C TYR A 323 18.14 -5.04 -29.62
N LEU A 324 18.30 -4.74 -28.33
CA LEU A 324 18.27 -3.40 -27.79
C LEU A 324 19.49 -3.19 -26.89
N ARG A 325 20.24 -2.12 -27.11
CA ARG A 325 21.20 -1.60 -26.15
C ARG A 325 20.80 -0.18 -25.79
N ILE A 326 20.31 0.03 -24.58
CA ILE A 326 19.83 1.31 -24.05
C ILE A 326 20.97 1.95 -23.26
N LYS A 327 21.68 2.87 -23.92
CA LYS A 327 22.81 3.57 -23.32
C LYS A 327 22.50 5.05 -23.13
N SER A 328 22.56 5.50 -21.88
CA SER A 328 22.32 6.89 -21.50
C SER A 328 23.10 7.27 -20.25
N LYS A 329 23.52 8.53 -20.14
CA LYS A 329 24.06 9.07 -18.88
C LYS A 329 22.96 9.55 -17.93
N ASN A 330 21.73 9.70 -18.41
CA ASN A 330 20.61 10.24 -17.65
C ASN A 330 19.28 9.76 -18.23
N LEU A 331 19.09 8.44 -18.28
CA LEU A 331 17.84 7.79 -18.64
C LEU A 331 16.72 8.28 -17.71
N LYS A 332 15.57 8.64 -18.28
CA LYS A 332 14.36 8.98 -17.53
C LYS A 332 13.44 7.77 -17.49
N PHE A 333 13.48 7.02 -16.39
CA PHE A 333 12.55 5.91 -16.16
C PHE A 333 11.32 6.40 -15.39
N ASP A 334 10.48 7.21 -16.05
CA ASP A 334 9.33 7.85 -15.43
C ASP A 334 8.10 6.93 -15.34
N GLU A 335 7.02 7.44 -14.72
CA GLU A 335 5.76 6.72 -14.58
C GLU A 335 5.15 6.32 -15.93
N LYS A 336 5.31 7.16 -16.96
CA LYS A 336 4.73 6.90 -18.29
C LYS A 336 5.46 5.74 -18.98
N LEU A 337 6.79 5.70 -18.92
CA LEU A 337 7.58 4.59 -19.43
C LEU A 337 7.29 3.31 -18.62
N ALA A 338 7.23 3.40 -17.30
CA ALA A 338 6.91 2.26 -16.45
C ALA A 338 5.53 1.66 -16.77
N LYS A 339 4.50 2.50 -16.98
CA LYS A 339 3.16 2.07 -17.42
C LYS A 339 3.19 1.42 -18.81
N ALA A 340 3.93 2.00 -19.74
CA ALA A 340 4.00 1.49 -21.10
C ALA A 340 4.65 0.11 -21.17
N LEU A 341 5.67 -0.15 -20.35
CA LEU A 341 6.33 -1.47 -20.25
C LEU A 341 5.42 -2.57 -19.70
N LYS A 342 4.43 -2.23 -18.86
CA LYS A 342 3.47 -3.22 -18.34
C LYS A 342 2.68 -3.92 -19.44
N ASN A 343 2.43 -3.24 -20.57
CA ASN A 343 1.72 -3.82 -21.72
C ASN A 343 2.53 -4.91 -22.46
N TYR A 344 3.80 -5.07 -22.09
CA TYR A 344 4.74 -6.04 -22.68
C TYR A 344 5.28 -7.00 -21.60
N ASP A 345 4.53 -7.20 -20.51
CA ASP A 345 4.87 -8.07 -19.38
C ASP A 345 6.19 -7.71 -18.66
N LEU A 346 6.67 -6.48 -18.85
CA LEU A 346 7.84 -5.93 -18.16
C LEU A 346 7.40 -5.09 -16.96
N ASN A 347 7.20 -5.75 -15.81
CA ASN A 347 6.75 -5.11 -14.58
C ASN A 347 7.91 -4.86 -13.59
N LEU A 348 8.29 -3.59 -13.43
CA LEU A 348 9.18 -3.15 -12.36
C LEU A 348 8.37 -2.53 -11.20
N PRO A 349 8.75 -2.78 -9.93
CA PRO A 349 7.99 -2.31 -8.76
C PRO A 349 8.22 -0.82 -8.43
N PHE A 350 8.97 -0.11 -9.27
CA PHE A 350 9.31 1.30 -9.05
C PHE A 350 9.29 2.09 -10.36
N TYR A 351 9.20 3.40 -10.24
CA TYR A 351 9.58 4.38 -11.26
C TYR A 351 10.33 5.54 -10.61
N GLN A 352 11.06 6.28 -11.42
CA GLN A 352 11.83 7.44 -11.00
C GLN A 352 10.93 8.68 -10.90
N LYS A 353 10.94 9.34 -9.74
CA LYS A 353 10.31 10.65 -9.54
C LYS A 353 11.26 11.80 -9.89
N SER A 354 12.53 11.67 -9.53
CA SER A 354 13.57 12.68 -9.81
C SER A 354 14.98 12.06 -9.81
N GLY A 355 16.00 12.89 -10.06
CA GLY A 355 17.41 12.48 -10.08
C GLY A 355 17.92 11.99 -11.44
N LYS A 356 19.03 11.24 -11.41
CA LYS A 356 19.71 10.71 -12.59
C LYS A 356 19.84 9.20 -12.54
N ILE A 357 19.59 8.56 -13.68
CA ILE A 357 19.85 7.13 -13.90
C ILE A 357 20.78 7.01 -15.10
N GLY A 358 22.04 6.64 -14.90
CA GLY A 358 22.89 6.19 -16.01
C GLY A 358 22.57 4.75 -16.36
N SER A 359 22.52 4.39 -17.64
CA SER A 359 22.23 3.04 -18.12
C SER A 359 23.20 2.61 -19.21
N ASP A 360 23.57 1.33 -19.18
CA ASP A 360 24.09 0.58 -20.33
C ASP A 360 23.46 -0.81 -20.25
N LEU A 361 22.25 -0.93 -20.79
CA LEU A 361 21.42 -2.13 -20.68
C LEU A 361 21.28 -2.77 -22.06
N GLU A 362 21.70 -4.02 -22.18
CA GLU A 362 21.53 -4.88 -23.34
C GLU A 362 20.37 -5.86 -23.10
N LEU A 363 19.44 -5.92 -24.04
CA LEU A 363 18.28 -6.79 -24.05
C LEU A 363 18.22 -7.50 -25.40
N ILE A 364 18.02 -8.82 -25.37
CA ILE A 364 17.76 -9.66 -26.54
C ILE A 364 16.42 -10.33 -26.28
N ILE A 365 15.43 -9.98 -27.08
CA ILE A 365 14.04 -10.42 -26.91
C ILE A 365 13.64 -11.21 -28.15
N ASP A 366 13.46 -12.51 -27.98
CA ASP A 366 12.89 -13.38 -29.00
C ASP A 366 11.36 -13.21 -29.00
N PHE A 367 10.75 -13.09 -30.19
CA PHE A 367 9.31 -12.85 -30.31
C PHE A 367 8.46 -14.13 -30.30
N ASN A 368 9.07 -15.31 -30.17
CA ASN A 368 8.34 -16.57 -30.09
C ASN A 368 7.78 -16.80 -28.66
N GLU A 369 6.68 -17.58 -28.55
CA GLU A 369 5.99 -17.85 -27.26
C GLU A 369 6.85 -18.60 -26.21
N LYS A 370 8.07 -19.03 -26.56
CA LYS A 370 9.01 -19.76 -25.69
C LYS A 370 10.34 -19.01 -25.50
N GLY A 371 10.39 -17.74 -25.86
CA GLY A 371 11.62 -16.99 -25.99
C GLY A 371 12.15 -16.55 -24.63
N ASP A 372 13.38 -16.92 -24.29
CA ASP A 372 14.06 -16.40 -23.11
C ASP A 372 14.53 -14.97 -23.39
N VAL A 373 14.11 -14.00 -22.57
CA VAL A 373 14.69 -12.65 -22.60
C VAL A 373 16.08 -12.73 -21.99
N LYS A 374 17.11 -12.42 -22.78
CA LYS A 374 18.48 -12.29 -22.27
C LYS A 374 18.75 -10.83 -21.98
N TYR A 375 19.22 -10.55 -20.79
CA TYR A 375 19.45 -9.19 -20.33
C TYR A 375 20.76 -9.10 -19.58
N ASN A 376 21.55 -8.09 -19.91
CA ASN A 376 22.84 -7.79 -19.29
C ASN A 376 23.00 -6.28 -19.21
N GLY A 377 23.68 -5.76 -18.20
CA GLY A 377 24.01 -4.35 -18.18
C GLY A 377 24.23 -3.76 -16.82
N THR A 378 24.31 -2.44 -16.80
CA THR A 378 24.53 -1.67 -15.58
C THR A 378 23.61 -0.48 -15.50
N LEU A 379 23.12 -0.19 -14.29
CA LEU A 379 22.41 1.03 -13.96
C LEU A 379 23.16 1.75 -12.84
N SER A 380 23.28 3.07 -12.93
CA SER A 380 23.84 3.92 -11.90
C SER A 380 22.78 4.92 -11.48
N LEU A 381 22.42 4.94 -10.21
CA LEU A 381 21.45 5.87 -9.65
C LEU A 381 22.22 6.94 -8.87
N GLU A 382 21.92 8.20 -9.12
CA GLU A 382 22.51 9.35 -8.42
C GLU A 382 21.43 10.35 -8.01
N ASN A 383 21.32 10.62 -6.70
CA ASN A 383 20.33 11.50 -6.10
C ASN A 383 18.91 11.24 -6.66
N ALA A 384 18.53 9.96 -6.73
CA ALA A 384 17.30 9.52 -7.37
C ALA A 384 16.21 9.27 -6.33
N GLU A 385 15.04 9.86 -6.55
CA GLU A 385 13.83 9.57 -5.76
C GLU A 385 13.03 8.47 -6.47
N LEU A 386 12.75 7.38 -5.76
CA LEU A 386 12.01 6.24 -6.29
C LEU A 386 10.57 6.21 -5.75
N SER A 387 9.64 5.68 -6.54
CA SER A 387 8.26 5.49 -6.09
C SER A 387 8.11 4.38 -5.05
N LEU A 388 9.06 3.45 -4.98
CA LEU A 388 9.05 2.34 -4.03
C LEU A 388 9.36 2.86 -2.62
N ALA A 389 8.36 2.82 -1.74
CA ALA A 389 8.44 3.30 -0.34
C ALA A 389 9.06 4.70 -0.17
N ASN A 390 8.96 5.54 -1.21
CA ASN A 390 9.56 6.88 -1.28
C ASN A 390 11.05 6.91 -0.89
N PHE A 391 11.82 5.92 -1.33
CA PHE A 391 13.26 5.91 -1.09
C PHE A 391 13.98 6.99 -1.90
N SER A 392 14.72 7.83 -1.18
CA SER A 392 15.77 8.68 -1.70
C SER A 392 17.06 7.87 -1.80
N VAL A 393 17.59 7.72 -3.02
CA VAL A 393 18.82 6.98 -3.31
C VAL A 393 19.91 7.98 -3.63
N ALA A 394 20.84 8.20 -2.68
CA ALA A 394 21.97 9.11 -2.90
C ALA A 394 22.90 8.56 -3.99
N ARG A 395 23.18 7.26 -3.93
CA ARG A 395 23.96 6.50 -4.92
C ARG A 395 23.56 5.03 -4.92
N ALA A 396 23.61 4.37 -6.07
CA ALA A 396 23.59 2.91 -6.18
C ALA A 396 24.13 2.47 -7.54
N PHE A 397 24.84 1.34 -7.60
CA PHE A 397 25.27 0.73 -8.86
C PHE A 397 24.67 -0.67 -9.00
N VAL A 398 23.77 -0.85 -9.95
CA VAL A 398 23.14 -2.14 -10.24
C VAL A 398 23.86 -2.79 -11.41
N LYS A 399 24.33 -4.02 -11.24
CA LYS A 399 24.84 -4.86 -12.33
C LYS A 399 23.88 -6.02 -12.54
N LEU A 400 23.59 -6.28 -13.79
CA LEU A 400 22.69 -7.33 -14.23
C LEU A 400 23.45 -8.22 -15.21
N ASN A 401 23.53 -9.51 -14.93
CA ASN A 401 24.15 -10.50 -15.80
C ASN A 401 23.29 -11.75 -15.82
N GLN A 402 22.35 -11.83 -16.78
CA GLN A 402 21.31 -12.85 -16.78
C GLN A 402 20.64 -12.94 -15.41
N ASN A 403 20.63 -14.10 -14.77
CA ASN A 403 19.96 -14.30 -13.50
C ASN A 403 20.69 -13.68 -12.30
N ASP A 404 21.92 -13.18 -12.47
CA ASP A 404 22.67 -12.54 -11.39
C ASP A 404 22.43 -11.02 -11.38
N LEU A 405 21.74 -10.53 -10.36
CA LEU A 405 21.60 -9.11 -10.06
C LEU A 405 22.45 -8.77 -8.83
N SER A 406 23.32 -7.77 -8.96
CA SER A 406 24.03 -7.21 -7.80
C SER A 406 23.80 -5.71 -7.68
N ILE A 407 23.67 -5.24 -6.45
CA ILE A 407 23.57 -3.84 -6.10
C ILE A 407 24.79 -3.50 -5.27
N GLU A 408 25.57 -2.53 -5.71
CA GLU A 408 26.83 -2.13 -5.09
C GLU A 408 26.74 -0.70 -4.59
N ASN A 409 27.27 -0.47 -3.38
CA ASN A 409 27.37 0.83 -2.74
C ASN A 409 26.06 1.62 -2.69
N ALA A 410 24.93 0.93 -2.53
CA ALA A 410 23.63 1.58 -2.40
C ALA A 410 23.58 2.38 -1.09
N SER A 411 23.08 3.61 -1.16
CA SER A 411 22.87 4.50 -0.02
C SER A 411 21.46 5.05 -0.11
N VAL A 412 20.60 4.64 0.81
CA VAL A 412 19.15 4.86 0.75
C VAL A 412 18.63 5.49 2.03
N LYS A 413 17.59 6.30 1.88
CA LYS A 413 16.88 6.94 2.98
C LYS A 413 15.39 7.05 2.69
N ASN A 414 14.55 6.84 3.69
CA ASN A 414 13.14 7.23 3.69
C ASN A 414 12.72 7.72 5.09
N GLU A 415 11.41 7.75 5.36
CA GLU A 415 10.85 8.27 6.62
C GLU A 415 11.24 7.49 7.88
N PHE A 416 11.63 6.21 7.76
CA PHE A 416 11.93 5.33 8.90
C PHE A 416 13.31 4.66 8.84
N LEU A 417 13.95 4.60 7.67
CA LEU A 417 15.20 3.90 7.45
C LEU A 417 16.24 4.76 6.74
N GLU A 418 17.46 4.73 7.25
CA GLU A 418 18.67 5.23 6.60
C GLU A 418 19.73 4.13 6.61
N ALA A 419 20.17 3.68 5.43
CA ALA A 419 21.07 2.54 5.31
C ALA A 419 21.97 2.61 4.07
N ASP A 420 23.16 2.03 4.21
CA ASP A 420 24.05 1.68 3.10
C ASP A 420 24.08 0.15 2.94
N PHE A 421 24.03 -0.37 1.71
CA PHE A 421 24.07 -1.82 1.50
C PHE A 421 24.72 -2.26 0.17
N ASN A 422 25.15 -3.51 0.17
CA ASN A 422 25.41 -4.28 -1.05
C ASN A 422 24.44 -5.46 -1.09
N ALA A 423 23.92 -5.79 -2.27
CA ALA A 423 23.01 -6.91 -2.45
C ALA A 423 23.46 -7.84 -3.58
N LYS A 424 23.18 -9.13 -3.43
CA LYS A 424 23.21 -10.11 -4.51
C LYS A 424 21.87 -10.82 -4.55
N ILE A 425 21.25 -10.87 -5.72
CA ILE A 425 19.92 -11.43 -5.95
C ILE A 425 20.04 -12.36 -7.16
N ASP A 426 19.65 -13.61 -6.97
CA ASP A 426 19.48 -14.61 -8.02
C ASP A 426 18.03 -14.57 -8.49
N LEU A 427 17.84 -14.10 -9.72
CA LEU A 427 16.54 -13.92 -10.35
C LEU A 427 15.91 -15.24 -10.80
N ALA A 428 16.67 -16.33 -10.91
CA ALA A 428 16.13 -17.65 -11.21
C ALA A 428 15.60 -18.34 -9.96
N THR A 429 16.35 -18.29 -8.86
CA THR A 429 15.92 -18.87 -7.58
C THR A 429 15.02 -17.94 -6.77
N HIS A 430 14.86 -16.68 -7.19
CA HIS A 430 14.05 -15.66 -6.53
C HIS A 430 14.54 -15.36 -5.11
N LYS A 431 15.86 -15.37 -4.89
CA LYS A 431 16.49 -15.21 -3.58
C LYS A 431 17.58 -14.17 -3.60
N GLY A 432 17.77 -13.46 -2.50
CA GLY A 432 18.83 -12.48 -2.38
C GLY A 432 19.35 -12.31 -0.96
N ILE A 433 20.53 -11.73 -0.86
CA ILE A 433 21.20 -11.40 0.40
C ILE A 433 21.68 -9.96 0.32
N PHE A 434 21.34 -9.17 1.33
CA PHE A 434 21.73 -7.79 1.51
C PHE A 434 22.68 -7.70 2.69
N ASP A 435 23.94 -7.32 2.45
CA ASP A 435 24.87 -6.89 3.50
C ASP A 435 24.61 -5.42 3.79
N THR A 436 23.93 -5.14 4.91
CA THR A 436 23.35 -3.82 5.21
C THR A 436 24.01 -3.20 6.45
N GLN A 437 24.45 -1.95 6.30
CA GLN A 437 24.81 -1.04 7.38
C GLN A 437 23.65 -0.06 7.60
N ILE A 438 22.90 -0.24 8.67
CA ILE A 438 21.79 0.62 9.06
C ILE A 438 22.35 1.76 9.90
N SER A 439 22.33 2.97 9.36
CA SER A 439 22.68 4.19 10.08
C SER A 439 21.63 4.51 11.14
N ARG A 440 20.34 4.43 10.75
CA ARG A 440 19.21 4.63 11.66
C ARG A 440 17.95 3.90 11.18
N LEU A 441 17.30 3.17 12.07
CA LEU A 441 15.93 2.65 11.93
C LEU A 441 15.10 3.21 13.07
N TYR A 442 14.10 4.03 12.77
CA TYR A 442 13.34 4.75 13.80
C TYR A 442 11.86 4.90 13.44
N PHE A 443 11.03 4.97 14.48
CA PHE A 443 9.60 5.21 14.38
C PHE A 443 9.19 6.34 15.33
N ASP A 444 8.26 7.18 14.87
CA ASP A 444 7.75 8.35 15.61
C ASP A 444 8.88 9.26 16.12
N ASN A 445 9.76 9.66 15.21
CA ASN A 445 10.96 10.46 15.50
C ASN A 445 11.94 9.86 16.54
N GLY A 446 11.76 8.59 16.90
CA GLY A 446 12.57 7.87 17.88
C GLY A 446 11.89 7.65 19.23
N GLU A 447 10.66 8.16 19.45
CA GLU A 447 9.95 7.99 20.73
C GLU A 447 9.49 6.54 20.94
N LEU A 448 9.04 5.87 19.87
CA LEU A 448 8.62 4.47 19.93
C LEU A 448 9.82 3.51 19.80
N PHE A 449 10.73 3.80 18.87
CA PHE A 449 11.88 2.97 18.56
C PHE A 449 12.97 3.80 17.85
N ASP A 450 14.22 3.67 18.26
CA ASP A 450 15.39 4.31 17.64
C ASP A 450 16.61 3.39 17.76
N MET A 451 16.90 2.70 16.66
CA MET A 451 18.05 1.82 16.54
C MET A 451 19.08 2.43 15.58
N ARG A 452 20.33 2.48 16.00
CA ARG A 452 21.41 3.17 15.28
C ARG A 452 22.61 2.27 15.08
N ASN A 453 23.33 2.53 14.00
CA ASN A 453 24.65 1.94 13.73
C ASN A 453 24.66 0.41 13.81
N GLN A 454 23.70 -0.24 13.15
CA GLN A 454 23.61 -1.71 13.12
C GLN A 454 24.17 -2.27 11.82
N LYS A 455 24.86 -3.40 11.93
CA LYS A 455 25.31 -4.17 10.77
C LYS A 455 24.59 -5.51 10.79
N THR A 456 23.93 -5.85 9.70
CA THR A 456 23.12 -7.07 9.63
C THR A 456 23.01 -7.58 8.20
N LYS A 457 22.75 -8.88 8.06
CA LYS A 457 22.33 -9.46 6.78
C LYS A 457 20.82 -9.54 6.70
N ILE A 458 20.27 -9.13 5.56
CA ILE A 458 18.84 -9.29 5.26
C ILE A 458 18.74 -10.27 4.10
N ASN A 459 18.08 -11.41 4.33
CA ASN A 459 17.79 -12.36 3.27
C ASN A 459 16.42 -12.04 2.67
N LEU A 460 16.36 -12.08 1.35
CA LEU A 460 15.18 -11.89 0.53
C LEU A 460 14.81 -13.23 -0.10
N ASP A 461 13.53 -13.62 -0.01
CA ASP A 461 12.96 -14.74 -0.75
C ASP A 461 11.63 -14.28 -1.34
N TYR A 462 11.46 -14.43 -2.65
CA TYR A 462 10.23 -14.10 -3.37
C TYR A 462 9.86 -15.23 -4.36
N THR A 463 10.18 -16.47 -3.98
CA THR A 463 9.81 -17.68 -4.76
C THR A 463 8.29 -17.84 -4.84
N ASP A 464 7.60 -17.60 -3.72
CA ASP A 464 6.14 -17.56 -3.62
C ASP A 464 5.71 -16.12 -3.28
N ASP A 465 5.60 -15.82 -1.99
CA ASP A 465 5.33 -14.49 -1.47
C ASP A 465 6.62 -13.80 -1.03
N LEU A 466 6.64 -12.47 -1.07
CA LEU A 466 7.79 -11.70 -0.60
C LEU A 466 7.99 -11.92 0.90
N GLN A 467 9.17 -12.43 1.25
CA GLN A 467 9.65 -12.64 2.61
C GLN A 467 11.02 -12.01 2.80
N LEU A 468 11.19 -11.31 3.92
CA LEU A 468 12.48 -10.83 4.39
C LEU A 468 12.80 -11.53 5.71
N SER A 469 14.06 -11.89 5.92
CA SER A 469 14.54 -12.37 7.23
C SER A 469 15.83 -11.68 7.62
N VAL A 470 15.96 -11.39 8.91
CA VAL A 470 17.16 -10.81 9.53
C VAL A 470 17.65 -11.79 10.59
N PRO A 471 18.52 -12.75 10.23
CA PRO A 471 18.90 -13.85 11.12
C PRO A 471 19.51 -13.39 12.45
N GLU A 472 20.32 -12.32 12.43
CA GLU A 472 20.95 -11.78 13.64
C GLU A 472 19.93 -11.24 14.65
N TRP A 473 18.72 -10.93 14.22
CA TRP A 473 17.63 -10.43 15.06
C TRP A 473 16.51 -11.46 15.27
N ASP A 474 16.67 -12.66 14.74
CA ASP A 474 15.64 -13.72 14.73
C ASP A 474 14.27 -13.18 14.28
N LEU A 475 14.30 -12.36 13.22
CA LEU A 475 13.18 -11.58 12.71
C LEU A 475 12.81 -12.03 11.29
N THR A 476 11.53 -12.28 11.06
CA THR A 476 10.96 -12.59 9.75
C THR A 476 9.81 -11.64 9.44
N LEU A 477 9.77 -11.13 8.21
CA LEU A 477 8.70 -10.28 7.68
C LEU A 477 8.12 -10.96 6.43
N ASN A 478 6.80 -11.12 6.37
CA ASN A 478 6.07 -11.67 5.23
C ASN A 478 5.07 -10.64 4.70
N PHE A 479 4.94 -10.53 3.37
CA PHE A 479 4.13 -9.52 2.68
C PHE A 479 2.94 -10.09 1.87
N LYS A 480 2.54 -11.35 2.08
CA LYS A 480 1.45 -12.04 1.34
C LYS A 480 0.08 -11.34 1.43
N GLU A 481 -0.38 -11.10 2.66
CA GLU A 481 -1.70 -10.51 2.97
C GLU A 481 -1.53 -9.29 3.89
N GLY A 482 -0.70 -8.34 3.46
CA GLY A 482 -0.20 -7.26 4.32
C GLY A 482 1.10 -7.65 5.02
N LEU A 483 1.50 -6.86 6.01
CA LEU A 483 2.72 -7.08 6.77
C LEU A 483 2.46 -8.03 7.94
N GLU A 484 3.16 -9.14 7.96
CA GLU A 484 3.24 -10.07 9.08
C GLU A 484 4.69 -10.13 9.58
N ILE A 485 4.91 -9.87 10.87
CA ILE A 485 6.21 -9.87 11.53
C ILE A 485 6.23 -10.94 12.61
N TYR A 486 7.26 -11.77 12.60
CA TYR A 486 7.59 -12.71 13.65
C TYR A 486 9.01 -12.43 14.16
N ALA A 487 9.13 -12.14 15.45
CA ALA A 487 10.40 -12.09 16.16
C ALA A 487 10.44 -13.23 17.19
N ASN A 488 11.24 -14.27 16.96
CA ASN A 488 11.34 -15.41 17.90
C ASN A 488 12.29 -15.14 19.07
N ASN A 489 13.04 -14.04 19.02
CA ASN A 489 13.83 -13.52 20.14
C ASN A 489 13.96 -11.98 20.03
N PRO A 490 12.94 -11.23 20.46
CA PRO A 490 12.90 -9.77 20.30
C PRO A 490 13.87 -9.01 21.22
N ASN A 491 14.64 -9.72 22.06
CA ASN A 491 15.47 -9.10 23.10
C ASN A 491 16.53 -8.13 22.56
N ILE A 492 16.99 -8.31 21.32
CA ILE A 492 17.91 -7.36 20.67
C ILE A 492 17.23 -6.03 20.33
N LEU A 493 15.90 -6.01 20.15
CA LEU A 493 15.12 -4.83 19.76
C LEU A 493 14.72 -3.98 20.98
N ILE A 494 14.50 -4.60 22.14
CA ILE A 494 13.99 -3.95 23.36
C ILE A 494 14.87 -2.78 23.83
N PRO A 495 16.21 -2.88 23.86
CA PRO A 495 17.09 -1.76 24.23
C PRO A 495 16.95 -0.54 23.31
N HIS A 496 16.34 -0.69 22.14
CA HIS A 496 16.13 0.39 21.18
C HIS A 496 14.73 1.01 21.24
N SER A 497 13.85 0.55 22.15
CA SER A 497 12.53 1.16 22.37
C SER A 497 12.47 1.96 23.68
N PRO A 498 12.50 3.31 23.64
CA PRO A 498 12.30 4.14 24.82
C PRO A 498 10.95 3.89 25.50
N LEU A 499 9.90 3.64 24.70
CA LEU A 499 8.58 3.30 25.21
C LEU A 499 8.60 2.03 26.08
N LEU A 500 9.19 0.94 25.58
CA LEU A 500 9.27 -0.32 26.33
C LEU A 500 10.10 -0.16 27.61
N LYS A 501 11.21 0.58 27.55
CA LYS A 501 12.02 0.92 28.74
C LYS A 501 11.23 1.69 29.80
N LYS A 502 10.40 2.65 29.38
CA LYS A 502 9.55 3.44 30.29
C LYS A 502 8.57 2.57 31.08
N PHE A 503 8.08 1.49 30.46
CA PHE A 503 7.20 0.52 31.12
C PHE A 503 7.96 -0.59 31.87
N GLY A 504 9.28 -0.50 31.98
CA GLY A 504 10.09 -1.50 32.67
C GLY A 504 10.16 -2.84 31.93
N PHE A 505 9.84 -2.88 30.63
CA PHE A 505 9.90 -4.10 29.81
C PHE A 505 11.36 -4.51 29.59
N MET A 506 11.66 -5.77 29.88
CA MET A 506 13.03 -6.32 29.88
C MET A 506 13.26 -7.35 28.79
N GLY A 507 12.24 -8.13 28.44
CA GLY A 507 12.40 -9.28 27.55
C GLY A 507 11.06 -9.84 27.06
N ALA A 508 11.10 -10.66 26.02
CA ALA A 508 9.99 -11.57 25.69
C ALA A 508 10.50 -12.84 25.01
N LYS A 509 9.71 -13.90 25.07
CA LYS A 509 9.99 -15.12 24.29
C LYS A 509 9.75 -14.89 22.81
N SER A 510 8.64 -14.27 22.42
CA SER A 510 8.38 -13.95 21.02
C SER A 510 7.43 -12.78 20.87
N ILE A 511 7.51 -12.10 19.73
CA ILE A 511 6.56 -11.08 19.30
C ILE A 511 6.03 -11.46 17.93
N TYR A 512 4.71 -11.41 17.80
CA TYR A 512 3.98 -11.53 16.55
C TYR A 512 3.24 -10.22 16.28
N TYR A 513 3.20 -9.79 15.02
CA TYR A 513 2.42 -8.65 14.56
C TYR A 513 1.87 -8.93 13.17
N LYS A 514 0.60 -8.60 12.91
CA LYS A 514 -0.02 -8.66 11.58
C LYS A 514 -0.88 -7.42 11.34
N SER A 515 -0.72 -6.81 10.18
CA SER A 515 -1.54 -5.68 9.72
C SER A 515 -1.59 -5.60 8.19
N VAL A 516 -2.73 -5.15 7.66
CA VAL A 516 -2.91 -4.92 6.22
C VAL A 516 -2.69 -3.45 5.85
N ASP A 517 -3.05 -2.52 6.75
CA ASP A 517 -3.10 -1.08 6.48
C ASP A 517 -2.35 -0.23 7.52
N PHE A 518 -1.66 -0.88 8.46
CA PHE A 518 -1.01 -0.28 9.63
C PHE A 518 -1.94 0.42 10.63
N ASN A 519 -3.23 0.56 10.33
CA ASN A 519 -4.24 1.14 11.21
C ASN A 519 -4.87 0.06 12.08
N ASP A 520 -5.36 -1.00 11.45
CA ASP A 520 -5.90 -2.19 12.09
C ASP A 520 -4.81 -3.25 12.18
N PHE A 521 -4.57 -3.77 13.39
CA PHE A 521 -3.51 -4.74 13.63
C PHE A 521 -3.83 -5.70 14.76
N ASN A 522 -3.21 -6.86 14.71
CA ASN A 522 -3.15 -7.82 15.80
C ASN A 522 -1.68 -8.04 16.17
N ALA A 523 -1.34 -7.95 17.44
CA ALA A 523 -0.04 -8.26 17.96
C ALA A 523 -0.14 -9.18 19.18
N GLN A 524 0.82 -10.07 19.31
CA GLN A 524 0.94 -10.96 20.46
C GLN A 524 2.36 -10.90 20.98
N ILE A 525 2.49 -10.76 22.30
CA ILE A 525 3.77 -10.83 23.00
C ILE A 525 3.69 -12.04 23.92
N GLN A 526 4.55 -13.04 23.71
CA GLN A 526 4.58 -14.24 24.54
C GLN A 526 5.67 -14.15 25.60
N ASP A 527 5.31 -14.48 26.85
CA ASP A 527 6.23 -14.54 28.00
C ASP A 527 7.10 -13.28 28.10
N ALA A 528 6.43 -12.14 28.14
CA ALA A 528 7.07 -10.85 28.38
C ALA A 528 7.53 -10.77 29.83
N HIS A 529 8.73 -10.24 30.04
CA HIS A 529 9.31 -9.95 31.33
C HIS A 529 9.36 -8.45 31.55
N PHE A 530 8.89 -7.98 32.70
CA PHE A 530 8.81 -6.56 33.01
C PHE A 530 8.95 -6.31 34.51
N LYS A 531 9.43 -5.12 34.89
CA LYS A 531 9.57 -4.69 36.27
C LYS A 531 8.49 -3.68 36.62
N ASN A 532 7.78 -3.90 37.73
CA ASN A 532 6.74 -3.01 38.24
C ASN A 532 6.57 -3.15 39.76
N ASN A 533 5.62 -2.40 40.32
CA ASN A 533 5.26 -2.41 41.75
C ASN A 533 3.96 -3.19 42.03
N LEU A 534 3.64 -4.19 41.21
CA LEU A 534 2.45 -5.04 41.34
C LEU A 534 2.84 -6.41 41.89
N LEU A 535 1.98 -6.97 42.75
CA LEU A 535 2.07 -8.33 43.23
C LEU A 535 0.82 -9.14 42.86
N VAL A 536 1.01 -10.43 42.67
CA VAL A 536 -0.05 -11.45 42.58
C VAL A 536 0.23 -12.48 43.68
N ASN A 537 -0.73 -12.71 44.56
CA ASN A 537 -0.58 -13.63 45.70
C ASN A 537 0.71 -13.40 46.50
N ASN A 538 1.03 -12.13 46.81
CA ASN A 538 2.24 -11.67 47.50
C ASN A 538 3.58 -11.97 46.80
N LYS A 539 3.56 -12.30 45.50
CA LYS A 539 4.77 -12.45 44.67
C LYS A 539 4.82 -11.35 43.61
N PRO A 540 6.01 -10.85 43.23
CA PRO A 540 6.16 -9.89 42.14
C PRO A 540 5.48 -10.36 40.86
N TYR A 541 4.68 -9.49 40.25
CA TYR A 541 4.07 -9.72 38.94
C TYR A 541 5.03 -9.25 37.86
N GLU A 542 5.95 -10.11 37.45
CA GLU A 542 7.07 -9.73 36.57
C GLU A 542 7.00 -10.38 35.18
N ASN A 543 5.99 -11.22 34.94
CA ASN A 543 5.79 -11.86 33.65
C ASN A 543 4.33 -12.06 33.27
N ASP A 544 4.05 -11.96 31.97
CA ASP A 544 2.76 -12.32 31.35
C ASP A 544 2.90 -12.40 29.83
N SER A 545 1.86 -12.87 29.15
CA SER A 545 1.70 -12.71 27.71
C SER A 545 0.61 -11.67 27.42
N PHE A 546 0.75 -10.94 26.32
CA PHE A 546 -0.17 -9.88 25.93
C PHE A 546 -0.78 -10.16 24.55
N GLY A 547 -2.10 -10.08 24.46
CA GLY A 547 -2.82 -9.99 23.20
C GLY A 547 -3.26 -8.55 22.95
N ILE A 548 -2.86 -7.98 21.82
CA ILE A 548 -3.09 -6.57 21.47
C ILE A 548 -3.83 -6.53 20.14
N VAL A 549 -5.03 -5.96 20.12
CA VAL A 549 -5.83 -5.87 18.91
C VAL A 549 -6.32 -4.44 18.74
N ARG A 550 -5.97 -3.81 17.62
CA ARG A 550 -6.57 -2.56 17.17
C ARG A 550 -7.49 -2.84 16.00
N LYS A 551 -8.76 -2.46 16.13
CA LYS A 551 -9.76 -2.61 15.07
C LYS A 551 -10.71 -1.43 15.05
N SER A 552 -10.83 -0.77 13.90
CA SER A 552 -11.75 0.36 13.69
C SER A 552 -11.59 1.45 14.76
N GLY A 553 -10.34 1.83 15.06
CA GLY A 553 -10.01 2.86 16.04
C GLY A 553 -10.03 2.42 17.51
N VAL A 554 -10.50 1.21 17.82
CA VAL A 554 -10.52 0.67 19.19
C VAL A 554 -9.30 -0.21 19.43
N LEU A 555 -8.50 0.10 20.44
CA LEU A 555 -7.36 -0.70 20.89
C LEU A 555 -7.75 -1.51 22.13
N ASN A 556 -7.54 -2.82 22.12
CA ASN A 556 -7.71 -3.70 23.26
C ASN A 556 -6.38 -4.38 23.57
N ILE A 557 -5.99 -4.39 24.84
CA ILE A 557 -4.79 -5.07 25.35
C ILE A 557 -5.25 -6.00 26.47
N ASN A 558 -4.97 -7.29 26.34
CA ASN A 558 -5.35 -8.31 27.31
C ASN A 558 -4.12 -9.07 27.78
N THR A 559 -4.01 -9.27 29.09
CA THR A 559 -3.06 -10.23 29.66
C THR A 559 -3.60 -11.65 29.54
N GLN A 560 -2.72 -12.63 29.29
CA GLN A 560 -3.12 -14.03 29.21
C GLN A 560 -3.53 -14.58 30.59
N SER A 561 -2.92 -14.06 31.67
CA SER A 561 -3.34 -14.35 33.05
C SER A 561 -4.77 -13.87 33.38
N GLY A 562 -5.31 -12.92 32.61
CA GLY A 562 -6.59 -12.27 32.88
C GLY A 562 -6.56 -11.26 34.04
N LEU A 563 -5.38 -10.88 34.53
CA LEU A 563 -5.22 -9.92 35.64
C LEU A 563 -5.45 -8.46 35.20
N ALA A 564 -5.19 -8.15 33.93
CA ALA A 564 -5.38 -6.82 33.36
C ALA A 564 -5.97 -6.87 31.95
N ASN A 565 -6.90 -5.95 31.69
CA ASN A 565 -7.47 -5.67 30.38
C ASN A 565 -7.55 -4.14 30.20
N VAL A 566 -7.10 -3.65 29.06
CA VAL A 566 -7.14 -2.23 28.70
C VAL A 566 -7.89 -2.06 27.39
N LYS A 567 -8.82 -1.12 27.37
CA LYS A 567 -9.54 -0.68 26.18
C LYS A 567 -9.30 0.81 25.97
N VAL A 568 -8.88 1.20 24.77
CA VAL A 568 -8.69 2.60 24.38
C VAL A 568 -9.58 2.93 23.19
N ILE A 569 -10.39 3.98 23.33
CA ILE A 569 -11.21 4.56 22.27
C ILE A 569 -10.92 6.06 22.26
N ASP A 570 -10.32 6.54 21.17
CA ASP A 570 -9.83 7.92 21.05
C ASP A 570 -8.92 8.29 22.24
N ASN A 571 -9.35 9.25 23.06
CA ASN A 571 -8.63 9.70 24.26
C ASN A 571 -9.10 9.04 25.56
N ASN A 572 -10.09 8.15 25.49
CA ASN A 572 -10.67 7.48 26.67
C ASN A 572 -10.01 6.11 26.88
N LYS A 573 -9.53 5.86 28.10
CA LYS A 573 -8.88 4.61 28.49
C LYS A 573 -9.71 3.95 29.57
N THR A 574 -10.08 2.71 29.37
CA THR A 574 -10.73 1.87 30.39
C THR A 574 -9.77 0.75 30.76
N ILE A 575 -9.45 0.64 32.04
CA ILE A 575 -8.52 -0.34 32.60
C ILE A 575 -9.30 -1.20 33.56
N HIS A 576 -9.27 -2.51 33.38
CA HIS A 576 -9.83 -3.48 34.31
C HIS A 576 -8.69 -4.26 34.93
N LEU A 577 -8.58 -4.24 36.26
CA LEU A 577 -7.58 -4.96 37.04
C LEU A 577 -8.27 -5.95 37.98
N LYS A 578 -7.64 -7.10 38.20
CA LYS A 578 -8.18 -8.14 39.07
C LYS A 578 -7.10 -8.86 39.86
N ASN A 579 -7.36 -9.14 41.14
CA ASN A 579 -6.47 -9.93 42.01
C ASN A 579 -5.03 -9.40 42.09
N LEU A 580 -4.87 -8.07 42.05
CA LEU A 580 -3.57 -7.40 42.05
C LEU A 580 -3.40 -6.58 43.33
N THR A 581 -2.17 -6.60 43.85
CA THR A 581 -1.73 -5.69 44.91
C THR A 581 -0.79 -4.66 44.30
N TYR A 582 -1.08 -3.37 44.47
CA TYR A 582 -0.18 -2.29 44.08
C TYR A 582 0.53 -1.72 45.30
N ILE A 583 1.86 -1.60 45.20
CA ILE A 583 2.70 -0.98 46.23
C ILE A 583 2.98 0.47 45.81
N TYR A 584 2.41 1.41 46.54
CA TYR A 584 2.74 2.81 46.43
C TYR A 584 3.83 3.18 47.43
N GLN A 585 4.93 3.72 46.92
CA GLN A 585 6.01 4.29 47.69
C GLN A 585 6.47 5.57 46.98
N LYS A 586 6.63 6.67 47.72
CA LYS A 586 7.11 7.93 47.18
C LYS A 586 8.57 7.81 46.80
N ASP A 587 8.88 8.10 45.54
CA ASP A 587 10.26 8.15 45.05
C ASP A 587 10.89 9.50 45.40
N GLU A 588 11.82 9.53 46.35
CA GLU A 588 12.54 10.74 46.78
C GLU A 588 13.52 11.28 45.72
N ASN A 589 13.94 10.44 44.76
CA ASN A 589 14.93 10.78 43.74
C ASN A 589 14.32 11.11 42.37
N ALA A 590 13.01 10.94 42.19
CA ALA A 590 12.32 11.27 40.95
C ALA A 590 12.15 12.79 40.80
N SER A 591 13.16 13.46 40.27
CA SER A 591 13.14 14.91 39.97
C SER A 591 12.10 15.32 38.91
N THR A 592 11.41 14.37 38.26
CA THR A 592 10.36 14.61 37.25
C THR A 592 9.38 13.43 37.15
N SER A 593 8.38 13.30 38.03
CA SER A 593 7.05 12.69 37.72
C SER A 593 6.23 12.28 38.96
N SER A 594 5.98 13.18 39.91
CA SER A 594 4.78 13.00 40.74
C SER A 594 3.57 13.33 39.85
N PHE A 595 2.62 12.39 39.70
CA PHE A 595 1.38 12.66 38.98
C PHE A 595 0.69 13.90 39.58
N ASP A 596 0.57 14.95 38.77
CA ASP A 596 -0.07 16.22 39.13
C ASP A 596 -1.45 16.25 38.47
N ILE A 597 -2.49 15.97 39.27
CA ILE A 597 -3.87 15.89 38.78
C ILE A 597 -4.31 17.18 38.07
N ALA A 598 -3.80 18.34 38.50
CA ALA A 598 -4.14 19.65 37.91
C ALA A 598 -3.65 19.80 36.47
N LYS A 599 -2.67 18.98 36.04
CA LYS A 599 -2.11 18.98 34.68
C LYS A 599 -2.58 17.78 33.86
N ASN A 600 -3.46 16.94 34.41
CA ASN A 600 -3.94 15.77 33.70
C ASN A 600 -4.88 16.16 32.56
N THR A 601 -4.59 15.65 31.37
CA THR A 601 -5.41 15.82 30.16
C THR A 601 -6.06 14.52 29.70
N GLN A 602 -5.84 13.43 30.44
CA GLN A 602 -6.25 12.09 30.07
C GLN A 602 -7.59 11.71 30.71
N ASN A 603 -8.39 10.92 30.01
CA ASN A 603 -9.62 10.34 30.55
C ASN A 603 -9.38 8.85 30.84
N ILE A 604 -9.41 8.46 32.11
CA ILE A 604 -9.09 7.10 32.57
C ILE A 604 -10.21 6.59 33.48
N ILE A 605 -10.80 5.46 33.12
CA ILE A 605 -11.72 4.70 33.97
C ILE A 605 -10.97 3.45 34.43
N LEU A 606 -10.76 3.30 35.72
CA LEU A 606 -10.16 2.14 36.35
C LEU A 606 -11.24 1.35 37.09
N ASN A 607 -11.41 0.09 36.69
CA ASN A 607 -12.27 -0.87 37.36
C ASN A 607 -11.41 -1.94 38.02
N GLY A 608 -11.67 -2.21 39.28
CA GLY A 608 -10.91 -3.13 40.11
C GLY A 608 -11.78 -4.21 40.72
N GLU A 609 -11.32 -5.46 40.67
CA GLU A 609 -11.89 -6.57 41.42
C GLU A 609 -10.84 -7.19 42.34
N ASN A 610 -11.11 -7.28 43.63
CA ASN A 610 -10.18 -7.82 44.62
C ASN A 610 -8.78 -7.17 44.50
N LEU A 611 -8.73 -5.86 44.71
CA LEU A 611 -7.52 -5.06 44.64
C LEU A 611 -7.02 -4.69 46.04
N THR A 612 -5.70 -4.66 46.17
CA THR A 612 -5.02 -4.18 47.38
C THR A 612 -4.12 -3.01 47.03
N LEU A 613 -4.17 -1.94 47.82
CA LEU A 613 -3.27 -0.81 47.77
C LEU A 613 -2.45 -0.76 49.06
N ILE A 614 -1.15 -0.94 48.94
CA ILE A 614 -0.20 -0.80 50.05
C ILE A 614 0.42 0.59 49.96
N LEU A 615 0.18 1.41 50.98
CA LEU A 615 0.81 2.71 51.16
C LEU A 615 2.06 2.53 52.03
N ALA A 616 3.19 2.20 51.39
CA ALA A 616 4.41 1.79 52.08
C ALA A 616 4.93 2.87 53.02
N ASP A 617 4.88 4.14 52.60
CA ASP A 617 5.36 5.29 53.39
C ASP A 617 4.57 5.50 54.68
N PHE A 618 3.31 5.07 54.72
CA PHE A 618 2.41 5.26 55.86
C PHE A 618 2.19 3.96 56.66
N ASN A 619 2.74 2.84 56.19
CA ASN A 619 2.46 1.50 56.68
C ASN A 619 0.94 1.24 56.80
N LYS A 620 0.21 1.48 55.70
CA LYS A 620 -1.25 1.28 55.61
C LYS A 620 -1.60 0.39 54.42
N THR A 621 -2.68 -0.37 54.58
CA THR A 621 -3.19 -1.26 53.53
C THR A 621 -4.67 -1.00 53.31
N LEU A 622 -5.06 -0.82 52.05
CA LEU A 622 -6.45 -0.66 51.65
C LEU A 622 -6.83 -1.84 50.76
N ASN A 623 -7.90 -2.55 51.12
CA ASN A 623 -8.41 -3.66 50.33
C ASN A 623 -9.81 -3.37 49.82
N PHE A 624 -10.03 -3.67 48.56
CA PHE A 624 -11.27 -3.41 47.85
C PHE A 624 -11.75 -4.68 47.16
N ASP A 625 -12.98 -5.08 47.44
CA ASP A 625 -13.64 -6.18 46.71
C ASP A 625 -14.02 -5.70 45.31
N LYS A 626 -14.50 -4.46 45.21
CA LYS A 626 -14.74 -3.74 43.97
C LYS A 626 -14.28 -2.29 44.08
N MET A 627 -13.74 -1.75 43.00
CA MET A 627 -13.39 -0.34 42.89
C MET A 627 -13.68 0.18 41.49
N GLU A 628 -14.22 1.38 41.38
CA GLU A 628 -14.39 2.14 40.15
C GLU A 628 -13.81 3.53 40.38
N ALA A 629 -12.81 3.93 39.62
CA ALA A 629 -12.22 5.26 39.67
C ALA A 629 -12.23 5.89 38.27
N ASN A 630 -12.78 7.09 38.17
CA ASN A 630 -12.89 7.86 36.94
C ASN A 630 -12.07 9.14 37.10
N LEU A 631 -10.98 9.23 36.34
CA LEU A 631 -10.14 10.41 36.22
C LEU A 631 -10.48 11.12 34.91
N LYS A 632 -11.02 12.32 35.00
CA LYS A 632 -11.39 13.15 33.85
C LYS A 632 -10.91 14.58 34.07
N SER A 633 -10.02 15.06 33.21
CA SER A 633 -9.33 16.34 33.41
C SER A 633 -8.64 16.36 34.78
N ASP A 634 -8.94 17.31 35.65
CA ASP A 634 -8.40 17.44 36.99
C ASP A 634 -9.29 16.84 38.10
N ILE A 635 -10.32 16.07 37.72
CA ILE A 635 -11.28 15.47 38.65
C ILE A 635 -11.07 13.95 38.72
N LEU A 636 -10.94 13.43 39.94
CA LEU A 636 -10.94 12.01 40.28
C LEU A 636 -12.16 11.69 41.13
N ASP A 637 -13.08 10.93 40.55
CA ASP A 637 -14.20 10.32 41.28
C ASP A 637 -13.91 8.84 41.49
N ALA A 638 -13.94 8.35 42.72
CA ALA A 638 -13.72 6.93 43.01
C ALA A 638 -14.76 6.38 43.99
N ARG A 639 -15.26 5.18 43.69
CA ARG A 639 -16.17 4.41 44.53
C ARG A 639 -15.60 3.04 44.75
N ALA A 640 -15.61 2.55 45.99
CA ALA A 640 -15.12 1.21 46.30
C ALA A 640 -15.94 0.55 47.41
N THR A 641 -15.89 -0.78 47.46
CA THR A 641 -16.57 -1.58 48.49
C THR A 641 -15.64 -2.61 49.08
N ARG A 642 -15.86 -2.91 50.36
CA ARG A 642 -15.17 -3.99 51.08
C ARG A 642 -16.12 -4.56 52.13
N LYS A 643 -16.67 -5.75 51.87
CA LYS A 643 -17.85 -6.32 52.57
C LYS A 643 -18.98 -5.27 52.66
N ASN A 644 -19.31 -4.80 53.87
CA ASN A 644 -20.37 -3.81 54.10
C ASN A 644 -19.88 -2.35 54.02
N ALA A 645 -18.57 -2.13 53.97
CA ALA A 645 -17.99 -0.80 53.92
C ALA A 645 -18.08 -0.22 52.51
N ASN A 646 -18.49 1.05 52.41
CA ASN A 646 -18.56 1.80 51.17
C ASN A 646 -17.62 3.01 51.24
N PHE A 647 -16.87 3.24 50.18
CA PHE A 647 -15.93 4.34 50.01
C PHE A 647 -16.39 5.19 48.83
N ASP A 648 -16.46 6.49 49.01
CA ASP A 648 -16.78 7.47 47.97
C ASP A 648 -15.78 8.62 48.08
N LEU A 649 -15.08 8.93 46.99
CA LEU A 649 -14.08 9.97 46.89
C LEU A 649 -14.40 10.85 45.68
N HIS A 650 -14.47 12.15 45.91
CA HIS A 650 -14.39 13.17 44.88
C HIS A 650 -13.17 14.04 45.17
N TYR A 651 -12.24 14.14 44.23
CA TYR A 651 -11.04 14.92 44.39
C TYR A 651 -10.71 15.75 43.15
N SER A 652 -10.48 17.04 43.36
CA SER A 652 -9.91 17.98 42.41
C SER A 652 -8.95 18.93 43.15
N PRO A 653 -8.17 19.77 42.44
CA PRO A 653 -7.29 20.74 43.09
C PRO A 653 -7.99 21.69 44.08
N ASN A 654 -9.30 21.90 43.92
CA ASN A 654 -10.09 22.85 44.71
C ASN A 654 -11.25 22.22 45.48
N ASP A 655 -11.47 20.91 45.40
CA ASP A 655 -12.58 20.20 46.05
C ASP A 655 -12.11 18.81 46.50
N LEU A 656 -12.36 18.48 47.76
CA LEU A 656 -12.09 17.17 48.34
C LEU A 656 -13.32 16.74 49.10
N LYS A 657 -13.91 15.62 48.72
CA LYS A 657 -14.97 14.94 49.48
C LYS A 657 -14.60 13.47 49.61
N LEU A 658 -14.54 12.96 50.82
CA LEU A 658 -14.27 11.55 51.09
C LEU A 658 -15.28 11.08 52.13
N PHE A 659 -16.11 10.10 51.76
CA PHE A 659 -17.08 9.48 52.63
C PHE A 659 -16.82 7.98 52.70
N ILE A 660 -16.61 7.49 53.91
CA ILE A 660 -16.44 6.07 54.20
C ILE A 660 -17.49 5.68 55.23
N LYS A 661 -18.37 4.74 54.88
CA LYS A 661 -19.49 4.32 55.72
C LYS A 661 -19.39 2.84 56.02
N ASN A 662 -19.82 2.45 57.23
CA ASN A 662 -19.96 1.07 57.68
C ASN A 662 -18.64 0.26 57.69
N ILE A 663 -17.52 0.88 58.10
CA ILE A 663 -16.27 0.14 58.35
C ILE A 663 -16.47 -0.71 59.61
N ASN A 664 -16.02 -1.97 59.60
CA ASN A 664 -15.99 -2.80 60.80
C ASN A 664 -14.58 -2.80 61.45
N ASP A 665 -14.47 -3.38 62.62
CA ASP A 665 -13.21 -3.51 63.36
C ASP A 665 -12.11 -4.23 62.57
N GLU A 666 -12.42 -5.33 61.89
CA GLU A 666 -11.46 -6.08 61.05
C GLU A 666 -10.80 -5.18 60.00
N HIS A 667 -11.58 -4.43 59.23
CA HIS A 667 -11.05 -3.57 58.16
C HIS A 667 -10.33 -2.34 58.70
N LEU A 668 -10.81 -1.73 59.79
CA LEU A 668 -10.13 -0.60 60.40
C LEU A 668 -8.77 -1.03 60.96
N ASN A 669 -8.71 -2.20 61.59
CA ASN A 669 -7.45 -2.78 62.08
C ASN A 669 -6.50 -3.15 60.93
N GLU A 670 -7.03 -3.70 59.84
CA GLU A 670 -6.27 -3.98 58.61
C GLU A 670 -5.69 -2.70 58.00
N PHE A 671 -6.47 -1.64 57.90
CA PHE A 671 -5.96 -0.33 57.46
C PHE A 671 -4.88 0.19 58.40
N LEU A 672 -5.12 0.16 59.72
CA LEU A 672 -4.20 0.69 60.73
C LEU A 672 -2.93 -0.16 60.91
N GLN A 673 -2.94 -1.41 60.44
CA GLN A 673 -1.91 -2.43 60.69
C GLN A 673 -1.70 -2.70 62.19
N LYS A 674 -2.77 -2.60 62.99
CA LYS A 674 -2.77 -2.76 64.45
C LYS A 674 -4.14 -3.25 64.93
N ARG A 675 -4.21 -3.88 66.10
CA ARG A 675 -5.49 -4.27 66.75
C ARG A 675 -6.04 -3.12 67.60
N ALA A 676 -6.27 -1.97 66.96
CA ALA A 676 -6.65 -0.72 67.61
C ALA A 676 -8.08 -0.72 68.16
N VAL A 677 -8.97 -1.48 67.51
CA VAL A 677 -10.39 -1.55 67.87
C VAL A 677 -10.88 -2.99 67.90
N GLN A 678 -11.95 -3.25 68.66
CA GLN A 678 -12.67 -4.51 68.66
C GLN A 678 -14.17 -4.21 68.66
N GLU A 679 -14.92 -4.90 67.79
CA GLU A 679 -16.33 -4.65 67.53
C GLU A 679 -16.62 -3.20 67.05
N GLY A 680 -17.88 -2.95 66.69
CA GLY A 680 -18.36 -1.63 66.33
C GLY A 680 -18.40 -1.32 64.83
N VAL A 681 -19.02 -0.18 64.52
CA VAL A 681 -19.18 0.33 63.15
C VAL A 681 -18.66 1.76 63.11
N PHE A 682 -17.77 2.05 62.16
CA PHE A 682 -17.07 3.33 62.03
C PHE A 682 -17.44 4.01 60.71
N ASN A 683 -17.64 5.33 60.77
CA ASN A 683 -17.82 6.18 59.60
C ASN A 683 -16.81 7.34 59.63
N PHE A 684 -16.37 7.75 58.45
CA PHE A 684 -15.40 8.81 58.25
C PHE A 684 -15.86 9.70 57.10
N SER A 685 -15.89 11.01 57.33
CA SER A 685 -16.29 12.00 56.34
C SER A 685 -15.26 13.12 56.32
N VAL A 686 -14.86 13.58 55.14
CA VAL A 686 -13.98 14.74 54.93
C VAL A 686 -14.54 15.57 53.78
N ILE A 687 -14.61 16.89 53.98
CA ILE A 687 -15.00 17.87 52.95
C ILE A 687 -14.06 19.06 53.02
N GLY A 688 -13.55 19.54 51.89
CA GLY A 688 -12.60 20.65 51.88
C GLY A 688 -12.27 21.19 50.50
N SER A 689 -11.37 22.18 50.47
CA SER A 689 -10.87 22.78 49.23
C SER A 689 -9.62 22.08 48.68
N GLY A 690 -9.21 20.97 49.29
CA GLY A 690 -8.06 20.16 48.88
C GLY A 690 -7.42 19.40 50.04
N LEU A 691 -6.28 18.75 49.80
CA LEU A 691 -5.59 17.91 50.79
C LEU A 691 -4.97 18.68 51.97
N ASP A 692 -4.78 20.00 51.83
CA ASP A 692 -4.22 20.86 52.89
C ASP A 692 -5.29 21.60 53.71
N TYR A 693 -6.52 21.70 53.20
CA TYR A 693 -7.59 22.49 53.81
C TYR A 693 -8.91 21.74 53.75
N PHE A 694 -9.28 21.08 54.85
CA PHE A 694 -10.51 20.32 54.92
C PHE A 694 -11.03 20.21 56.35
N GLU A 695 -12.33 19.96 56.47
CA GLU A 695 -13.01 19.61 57.70
C GLU A 695 -13.43 18.15 57.63
N GLY A 696 -13.51 17.48 58.77
CA GLY A 696 -13.83 16.08 58.81
C GLY A 696 -14.50 15.65 60.10
N GLU A 697 -15.15 14.50 60.00
CA GLU A 697 -15.85 13.85 61.09
C GLU A 697 -15.50 12.36 61.09
N PHE A 698 -15.11 11.85 62.25
CA PHE A 698 -15.01 10.43 62.52
C PHE A 698 -16.03 10.06 63.59
N ASN A 699 -16.93 9.14 63.30
CA ASN A 699 -17.91 8.66 64.28
C ASN A 699 -17.98 7.14 64.33
N PHE A 700 -18.38 6.61 65.48
CA PHE A 700 -18.48 5.17 65.67
C PHE A 700 -19.52 4.81 66.72
N LYS A 701 -19.91 3.53 66.74
CA LYS A 701 -20.83 2.94 67.72
C LYS A 701 -20.31 1.60 68.24
N ASP A 702 -20.57 1.35 69.52
CA ASP A 702 -20.39 0.09 70.24
C ASP A 702 -19.04 -0.58 69.98
N THR A 703 -17.95 0.04 70.46
CA THR A 703 -16.58 -0.44 70.22
C THR A 703 -15.72 -0.44 71.48
N PHE A 704 -14.68 -1.27 71.47
CA PHE A 704 -13.59 -1.21 72.43
C PHE A 704 -12.33 -0.69 71.75
N ILE A 705 -11.71 0.36 72.30
CA ILE A 705 -10.44 0.92 71.79
C ILE A 705 -9.28 0.45 72.69
N ARG A 706 -8.24 -0.13 72.07
CA ARG A 706 -7.04 -0.62 72.74
C ARG A 706 -5.80 -0.40 71.86
N ASP A 707 -4.61 -0.57 72.41
CA ASP A 707 -3.36 -0.67 71.63
C ASP A 707 -3.02 0.60 70.80
N LEU A 708 -3.64 1.73 71.15
CA LEU A 708 -3.26 3.07 70.74
C LEU A 708 -2.50 3.72 71.90
N LYS A 709 -1.32 4.28 71.61
CA LYS A 709 -0.43 4.84 72.65
C LYS A 709 -1.12 5.89 73.53
N GLY A 710 -1.87 6.82 72.94
CA GLY A 710 -2.63 7.80 73.70
C GLY A 710 -3.70 7.20 74.62
N VAL A 711 -4.39 6.14 74.19
CA VAL A 711 -5.39 5.45 75.03
C VAL A 711 -4.69 4.68 76.16
N ASN A 712 -3.60 3.98 75.85
CA ASN A 712 -2.83 3.24 76.85
C ASN A 712 -2.23 4.18 77.92
N GLN A 713 -1.73 5.34 77.51
CA GLN A 713 -1.20 6.37 78.42
C GLN A 713 -2.30 7.04 79.25
N LEU A 714 -3.48 7.28 78.67
CA LEU A 714 -4.64 7.76 79.43
C LEU A 714 -5.04 6.77 80.53
N ILE A 715 -5.14 5.47 80.21
CA ILE A 715 -5.46 4.42 81.18
C ILE A 715 -4.38 4.37 82.28
N SER A 716 -3.09 4.39 81.89
CA SER A 716 -1.97 4.43 82.84
C SER A 716 -1.99 5.67 83.74
N PHE A 717 -2.41 6.81 83.22
CA PHE A 717 -2.51 8.05 83.98
C PHE A 717 -3.64 7.99 85.01
N ILE A 718 -4.81 7.47 84.62
CA ILE A 718 -5.94 7.24 85.53
C ILE A 718 -5.55 6.27 86.65
N ASP A 719 -4.77 5.23 86.34
CA ASP A 719 -4.29 4.24 87.30
C ASP A 719 -3.27 4.80 88.31
N THR A 720 -2.50 5.81 87.92
CA THR A 720 -1.42 6.37 88.75
C THR A 720 -1.83 7.58 89.57
N VAL A 721 -2.92 8.27 89.18
CA VAL A 721 -3.42 9.47 89.87
C VAL A 721 -4.61 9.08 90.78
N PRO A 722 -4.47 9.11 92.13
CA PRO A 722 -5.51 8.65 93.05
C PRO A 722 -6.88 9.32 92.86
N SER A 723 -6.90 10.61 92.51
CA SER A 723 -8.14 11.37 92.29
C SER A 723 -8.90 10.95 91.03
N LEU A 724 -8.26 10.23 90.10
CA LEU A 724 -8.86 9.76 88.86
C LEU A 724 -9.35 8.31 88.94
N LEU A 725 -9.00 7.56 90.00
CA LEU A 725 -9.38 6.14 90.15
C LEU A 725 -10.90 5.90 90.09
N MET A 726 -11.72 6.91 90.41
CA MET A 726 -13.17 6.84 90.30
C MET A 726 -13.69 6.71 88.86
N PHE A 727 -12.90 7.07 87.85
CA PHE A 727 -13.23 6.90 86.43
C PHE A 727 -12.95 5.46 85.94
N LYS A 728 -12.34 4.60 86.76
CA LYS A 728 -11.94 3.23 86.41
C LYS A 728 -13.09 2.23 86.63
N THR A 729 -13.34 1.37 85.65
CA THR A 729 -14.09 0.11 85.77
C THR A 729 -13.17 -1.12 85.78
N PRO A 730 -13.63 -2.26 86.34
CA PRO A 730 -12.85 -3.51 86.38
C PRO A 730 -12.43 -4.03 84.99
N THR A 731 -13.19 -3.70 83.94
CA THR A 731 -13.00 -4.24 82.58
C THR A 731 -11.99 -3.47 81.72
N PHE A 732 -11.47 -2.33 82.19
CA PHE A 732 -10.51 -1.50 81.43
C PHE A 732 -9.28 -2.27 80.95
N ASN A 733 -8.81 -3.23 81.74
CA ASN A 733 -7.57 -3.96 81.48
C ASN A 733 -7.76 -5.21 80.61
N GLU A 734 -8.99 -5.68 80.39
CA GLU A 734 -9.25 -6.92 79.63
C GLU A 734 -9.59 -6.63 78.15
N LYS A 735 -10.46 -5.65 77.89
CA LYS A 735 -10.95 -5.33 76.53
C LYS A 735 -10.54 -3.95 76.01
N GLY A 736 -10.01 -3.07 76.87
CA GLY A 736 -9.69 -1.67 76.52
C GLY A 736 -10.79 -0.69 76.93
N LEU A 737 -10.75 0.53 76.41
CA LEU A 737 -11.75 1.58 76.67
C LEU A 737 -13.06 1.25 75.94
N SER A 738 -14.11 0.95 76.69
CA SER A 738 -15.46 0.62 76.18
C SER A 738 -16.27 1.88 75.87
N LEU A 739 -16.73 2.02 74.63
CA LEU A 739 -17.45 3.20 74.15
C LEU A 739 -18.76 2.82 73.44
N HIS A 740 -19.86 3.43 73.87
CA HIS A 740 -21.18 3.25 73.25
C HIS A 740 -21.28 4.00 71.91
N ASP A 741 -20.82 5.24 71.89
CA ASP A 741 -20.72 6.03 70.68
C ASP A 741 -19.61 7.07 70.83
N GLY A 742 -19.08 7.52 69.71
CA GLY A 742 -18.14 8.62 69.71
C GLY A 742 -18.19 9.42 68.42
N ARG A 743 -17.86 10.69 68.54
CA ARG A 743 -17.79 11.65 67.44
C ARG A 743 -16.58 12.55 67.63
N VAL A 744 -15.73 12.62 66.61
CA VAL A 744 -14.56 13.48 66.53
C VAL A 744 -14.74 14.39 65.32
N VAL A 745 -14.89 15.69 65.56
CA VAL A 745 -14.93 16.74 64.54
C VAL A 745 -13.58 17.44 64.53
N PHE A 746 -13.00 17.55 63.34
CA PHE A 746 -11.66 18.10 63.17
C PHE A 746 -11.55 18.92 61.89
N ASN A 747 -10.60 19.85 61.86
CA ASN A 747 -10.23 20.59 60.67
C ASN A 747 -8.73 20.52 60.45
N ARG A 748 -8.30 20.59 59.19
CA ARG A 748 -6.90 20.69 58.80
C ARG A 748 -6.67 22.01 58.08
N LYS A 749 -5.61 22.70 58.49
CA LYS A 749 -5.05 23.87 57.81
C LYS A 749 -3.53 23.68 57.66
N LYS A 750 -3.11 23.24 56.47
CA LYS A 750 -1.74 22.81 56.16
C LYS A 750 -1.24 21.75 57.15
N ASP A 751 -0.26 22.11 57.98
CA ASP A 751 0.38 21.22 58.95
C ASP A 751 -0.38 21.15 60.28
N LEU A 752 -1.39 22.01 60.49
CA LEU A 752 -2.16 22.04 61.74
C LEU A 752 -3.46 21.26 61.58
N LEU A 753 -3.62 20.20 62.39
CA LEU A 753 -4.86 19.43 62.53
C LEU A 753 -5.52 19.83 63.85
N SER A 754 -6.63 20.57 63.80
CA SER A 754 -7.37 21.01 64.98
C SER A 754 -8.52 20.06 65.27
N PHE A 755 -8.65 19.59 66.50
CA PHE A 755 -9.81 18.82 66.97
C PHE A 755 -10.79 19.81 67.62
N GLU A 756 -11.86 20.15 66.90
CA GLU A 756 -12.87 21.11 67.37
C GLU A 756 -13.77 20.51 68.44
N ALA A 757 -14.05 19.22 68.33
CA ALA A 757 -14.83 18.47 69.28
C ALA A 757 -14.43 16.99 69.25
N ILE A 758 -13.97 16.48 70.38
CA ILE A 758 -13.90 15.05 70.68
C ILE A 758 -15.01 14.79 71.69
N ASN A 759 -15.88 13.83 71.42
CA ASN A 759 -16.88 13.36 72.37
C ASN A 759 -17.00 11.85 72.27
N LEU A 760 -16.60 11.16 73.32
CA LEU A 760 -16.61 9.72 73.41
C LEU A 760 -17.47 9.36 74.62
N ASN A 761 -18.61 8.72 74.41
CA ASN A 761 -19.50 8.30 75.48
C ASN A 761 -19.16 6.86 75.87
N GLY A 762 -18.83 6.63 77.13
CA GLY A 762 -18.33 5.35 77.62
C GLY A 762 -19.15 4.79 78.76
N ASN A 763 -19.00 3.48 79.02
CA ASN A 763 -19.74 2.82 80.10
C ASN A 763 -19.31 3.31 81.50
N SER A 764 -18.08 3.80 81.60
CA SER A 764 -17.41 4.20 82.85
C SER A 764 -17.17 5.71 82.95
N MET A 765 -16.78 6.33 81.84
CA MET A 765 -16.56 7.75 81.72
C MET A 765 -16.91 8.22 80.32
N ASP A 766 -17.42 9.44 80.24
CA ASP A 766 -17.51 10.22 79.01
C ASP A 766 -16.26 11.10 78.89
N LEU A 767 -15.77 11.27 77.67
CA LEU A 767 -14.57 12.06 77.37
C LEU A 767 -14.91 13.14 76.36
N TYR A 768 -14.75 14.40 76.78
CA TYR A 768 -14.85 15.57 75.92
C TYR A 768 -13.44 16.11 75.66
N GLY A 769 -13.17 16.60 74.46
CA GLY A 769 -11.83 17.08 74.10
C GLY A 769 -11.82 18.16 73.03
N LEU A 770 -10.83 19.03 73.09
CA LEU A 770 -10.52 20.02 72.05
C LEU A 770 -9.02 20.30 72.03
N GLY A 771 -8.48 20.65 70.88
CA GLY A 771 -7.04 20.92 70.78
C GLY A 771 -6.52 20.84 69.36
N SER A 772 -5.23 20.54 69.21
CA SER A 772 -4.60 20.41 67.90
C SER A 772 -3.38 19.49 67.89
N THR A 773 -2.94 19.15 66.69
CA THR A 773 -1.69 18.45 66.42
C THR A 773 -0.98 19.18 65.29
N ASN A 774 0.33 19.37 65.45
CA ASN A 774 1.18 19.90 64.40
C ASN A 774 1.89 18.74 63.71
N LEU A 775 1.46 18.41 62.49
CA LEU A 775 1.95 17.27 61.70
C LEU A 775 3.42 17.43 61.30
N ARG A 776 3.89 18.67 61.13
CA ARG A 776 5.29 18.96 60.78
C ARG A 776 6.22 18.81 61.98
N LEU A 777 5.78 19.26 63.16
CA LEU A 777 6.55 19.14 64.40
C LEU A 777 6.35 17.78 65.11
N ASN A 778 5.39 16.98 64.63
CA ASN A 778 4.93 15.75 65.27
C ASN A 778 4.54 15.94 66.74
N THR A 779 3.88 17.06 67.08
CA THR A 779 3.47 17.42 68.44
C THR A 779 1.96 17.45 68.61
N ILE A 780 1.48 17.09 69.79
CA ILE A 780 0.07 17.12 70.17
C ILE A 780 -0.14 18.10 71.32
N ASP A 781 -1.27 18.78 71.33
CA ASP A 781 -1.72 19.67 72.41
C ASP A 781 -3.24 19.63 72.49
N ILE A 782 -3.79 18.87 73.45
CA ILE A 782 -5.23 18.62 73.61
C ILE A 782 -5.64 18.84 75.07
N ASP A 783 -6.72 19.59 75.27
CA ASP A 783 -7.43 19.69 76.55
C ASP A 783 -8.58 18.68 76.56
N LEU A 784 -8.63 17.83 77.58
CA LEU A 784 -9.66 16.81 77.78
C LEU A 784 -10.45 17.09 79.07
N GLU A 785 -11.74 16.83 79.07
CA GLU A 785 -12.62 16.79 80.25
C GLU A 785 -13.22 15.39 80.37
N LEU A 786 -12.90 14.69 81.45
CA LEU A 786 -13.49 13.40 81.78
C LEU A 786 -14.72 13.64 82.66
N LYS A 787 -15.85 12.99 82.35
CA LYS A 787 -17.07 13.00 83.17
C LYS A 787 -17.50 11.60 83.51
N THR A 788 -18.00 11.39 84.72
CA THR A 788 -18.63 10.13 85.10
C THR A 788 -19.85 10.40 85.96
N LEU A 789 -20.90 9.62 85.73
CA LEU A 789 -22.06 9.53 86.60
C LEU A 789 -21.76 8.45 87.64
N LYS A 790 -22.00 8.72 88.93
CA LYS A 790 -21.88 7.69 89.96
C LYS A 790 -22.86 6.54 89.68
N SER A 791 -22.38 5.49 89.05
CA SER A 791 -22.99 4.15 89.08
C SER A 791 -22.42 3.29 90.22
N ALA A 792 -21.89 3.92 91.27
CA ALA A 792 -21.44 3.27 92.51
C ALA A 792 -22.08 3.90 93.75
N SER A 793 -23.41 3.79 93.87
CA SER A 793 -24.18 4.26 95.02
C SER A 793 -23.89 3.52 96.34
N GLU A 794 -23.21 2.37 96.31
CA GLU A 794 -22.93 1.60 97.54
C GLU A 794 -21.66 2.03 98.29
N THR A 795 -20.68 2.66 97.62
CA THR A 795 -19.37 2.91 98.27
C THR A 795 -19.28 4.30 98.92
N ILE A 796 -20.01 5.29 98.42
CA ILE A 796 -19.90 6.68 98.90
C ILE A 796 -20.90 7.01 100.02
N SER A 797 -21.84 6.10 100.32
CA SER A 797 -22.71 6.22 101.51
C SER A 797 -21.97 6.09 102.85
N LYS A 798 -20.66 5.78 102.85
CA LYS A 798 -19.85 5.59 104.07
C LYS A 798 -18.88 6.72 104.44
N VAL A 799 -18.85 7.84 103.71
CA VAL A 799 -17.96 8.98 104.02
C VAL A 799 -18.77 10.29 104.21
N PRO A 800 -18.93 10.80 105.45
CA PRO A 800 -19.92 11.85 105.76
C PRO A 800 -19.64 13.28 105.23
N ILE A 801 -18.44 13.59 104.73
CA ILE A 801 -17.98 15.00 104.65
C ILE A 801 -18.08 15.63 103.23
N LEU A 802 -18.41 14.88 102.18
CA LEU A 802 -18.22 15.38 100.80
C LEU A 802 -19.51 15.60 99.98
N ASN A 803 -20.66 15.78 100.63
CA ASN A 803 -21.95 15.73 99.92
C ASN A 803 -22.47 17.07 99.34
N TYR A 804 -21.80 18.22 99.56
CA TYR A 804 -22.30 19.51 99.07
C TYR A 804 -21.27 20.47 98.45
N VAL A 805 -19.97 20.29 98.69
CA VAL A 805 -18.93 21.23 98.20
C VAL A 805 -18.38 20.83 96.81
N ILE A 806 -18.53 19.57 96.39
CA ILE A 806 -17.87 19.02 95.18
C ILE A 806 -18.85 18.66 94.05
N LEU A 807 -20.14 18.40 94.34
CA LEU A 807 -21.02 17.62 93.43
C LEU A 807 -21.90 18.43 92.46
N GLY A 808 -21.88 19.77 92.51
CA GLY A 808 -22.66 20.63 91.60
C GLY A 808 -24.17 20.30 91.55
N LYS A 809 -24.92 20.91 90.61
CA LYS A 809 -26.36 20.67 90.46
C LYS A 809 -26.73 19.33 89.79
N ASN A 810 -25.78 18.69 89.09
CA ASN A 810 -26.04 17.54 88.21
C ASN A 810 -25.54 16.20 88.79
N GLN A 811 -24.91 16.16 89.97
CA GLN A 811 -24.32 14.94 90.56
C GLN A 811 -23.26 14.25 89.69
N GLU A 812 -22.63 15.01 88.79
CA GLU A 812 -21.55 14.57 87.91
C GLU A 812 -20.21 15.01 88.49
N ILE A 813 -19.19 14.16 88.37
CA ILE A 813 -17.81 14.53 88.69
C ILE A 813 -17.07 14.72 87.37
N SER A 814 -16.46 15.90 87.20
CA SER A 814 -15.61 16.19 86.04
C SER A 814 -14.16 16.49 86.43
N THR A 815 -13.22 16.16 85.56
CA THR A 815 -11.80 16.49 85.74
C THR A 815 -11.14 16.85 84.41
N ASN A 816 -10.38 17.94 84.41
CA ASN A 816 -9.67 18.43 83.23
C ASN A 816 -8.23 17.89 83.18
N ILE A 817 -7.83 17.43 82.00
CA ILE A 817 -6.54 16.82 81.71
C ILE A 817 -5.92 17.54 80.51
N LYS A 818 -4.65 17.93 80.64
CA LYS A 818 -3.83 18.39 79.51
C LYS A 818 -3.09 17.21 78.90
N VAL A 819 -3.09 17.13 77.58
CA VAL A 819 -2.30 16.16 76.80
C VAL A 819 -1.35 16.94 75.90
N ASP A 820 -0.05 16.81 76.14
CA ASP A 820 0.98 17.47 75.31
C ASP A 820 2.16 16.54 74.97
N GLY A 821 3.12 17.04 74.18
CA GLY A 821 4.33 16.30 73.83
C GLY A 821 4.34 15.78 72.39
N ALA A 822 5.03 14.66 72.15
CA ALA A 822 5.12 14.05 70.83
C ALA A 822 3.84 13.28 70.51
N LEU A 823 3.38 13.30 69.26
CA LEU A 823 2.17 12.59 68.82
C LEU A 823 2.27 11.07 69.05
N ASP A 824 3.48 10.51 68.90
CA ASP A 824 3.77 9.10 69.16
C ASP A 824 4.08 8.79 70.62
N ASP A 825 4.10 9.78 71.52
CA ASP A 825 4.35 9.61 72.95
C ASP A 825 3.72 10.75 73.78
N PRO A 826 2.37 10.87 73.79
CA PRO A 826 1.69 11.93 74.52
C PRO A 826 1.84 11.81 76.04
N LYS A 827 1.93 12.96 76.71
CA LYS A 827 2.03 13.08 78.17
C LYS A 827 0.75 13.67 78.74
N PHE A 828 0.29 13.12 79.86
CA PHE A 828 -0.97 13.49 80.50
C PHE A 828 -0.70 14.19 81.83
N HIS A 829 -1.35 15.34 82.04
CA HIS A 829 -1.17 16.19 83.22
C HIS A 829 -2.53 16.62 83.77
N THR A 830 -2.70 16.63 85.10
CA THR A 830 -3.91 17.20 85.72
C THR A 830 -3.81 18.72 85.71
N GLN A 831 -4.92 19.40 85.37
CA GLN A 831 -5.01 20.85 85.51
C GLN A 831 -5.82 21.20 86.77
N ILE A 832 -5.23 21.97 87.69
CA ILE A 832 -5.97 22.58 88.81
C ILE A 832 -6.37 23.98 88.35
N LEU A 833 -7.64 24.17 87.96
CA LEU A 833 -8.17 25.49 87.67
C LEU A 833 -8.52 26.21 88.98
N SER A 834 -7.96 27.40 89.18
CA SER A 834 -8.56 28.40 90.06
C SER A 834 -9.85 28.91 89.40
N ASP A 835 -10.94 28.93 90.18
CA ASP A 835 -12.31 29.23 89.78
C ASP A 835 -12.51 30.38 88.77
N THR A 836 -13.62 30.28 88.00
CA THR A 836 -14.40 31.35 87.33
C THR A 836 -14.22 31.72 85.85
N LEU A 837 -14.12 30.74 84.94
CA LEU A 837 -14.63 30.92 83.56
C LEU A 837 -15.37 29.65 83.13
N LYS A 838 -16.64 29.77 82.70
CA LYS A 838 -17.43 28.65 82.15
C LYS A 838 -16.62 27.98 81.03
N THR A 839 -16.31 26.70 81.21
CA THR A 839 -15.33 25.91 80.46
C THR A 839 -15.60 25.90 78.95
N PRO A 840 -14.56 25.92 78.08
CA PRO A 840 -14.70 25.81 76.62
C PRO A 840 -15.47 24.56 76.15
N PHE A 841 -15.54 23.49 76.96
CA PHE A 841 -16.26 22.25 76.65
C PHE A 841 -17.78 22.41 76.51
N ASN A 842 -18.41 23.48 77.03
CA ASN A 842 -19.83 23.74 76.78
C ASN A 842 -20.12 24.01 75.29
N LEU A 843 -19.12 24.46 74.52
CA LEU A 843 -19.23 24.67 73.08
C LEU A 843 -19.21 23.36 72.30
N ILE A 844 -18.56 22.30 72.81
CA ILE A 844 -18.52 20.98 72.18
C ILE A 844 -19.94 20.41 72.04
N LYS A 845 -20.77 20.54 73.08
CA LYS A 845 -22.18 20.10 73.04
C LYS A 845 -22.94 20.81 71.92
N ASN A 846 -22.70 22.10 71.72
CA ASN A 846 -23.32 22.86 70.63
C ASN A 846 -22.81 22.38 69.26
N ILE A 847 -21.50 22.16 69.10
CA ILE A 847 -20.89 21.68 67.84
C ILE A 847 -21.44 20.30 67.45
N ILE A 848 -21.60 19.40 68.42
CA ILE A 848 -22.11 18.04 68.18
C ILE A 848 -23.62 18.02 67.93
N GLN A 849 -24.37 18.96 68.51
CA GLN A 849 -25.82 19.07 68.31
C GLN A 849 -26.21 19.87 67.06
N LEU A 850 -25.26 20.52 66.39
CA LEU A 850 -25.52 21.18 65.10
C LEU A 850 -26.07 20.14 64.10
N PRO A 851 -27.13 20.47 63.35
CA PRO A 851 -27.65 19.58 62.32
C PRO A 851 -26.53 19.24 61.34
N SER A 852 -26.37 17.96 61.02
CA SER A 852 -25.35 17.37 60.15
C SER A 852 -25.40 17.82 58.68
N ASN A 853 -26.04 18.96 58.37
CA ASN A 853 -26.28 19.47 57.02
C ASN A 853 -25.00 19.78 56.22
N LEU A 854 -23.82 19.74 56.86
CA LEU A 854 -22.53 19.81 56.20
C LEU A 854 -22.12 18.48 55.53
N PHE A 855 -22.62 17.33 56.00
CA PHE A 855 -22.18 15.98 55.60
C PHE A 855 -23.31 15.05 55.11
N ASN A 856 -24.51 15.59 54.87
CA ASN A 856 -25.67 14.85 54.35
C ASN A 856 -25.82 14.96 52.83
#